data_AF-A0A972W9R3-F1
#
_entry.id   AF-A0A972W9R3-F1
#
_cell.length_a   1.000
_cell.length_b   1.000
_cell.length_c   1.000
_cell.angle_alpha   90.00
_cell.angle_beta   90.00
_cell.angle_gamma   90.00
#
_symmetry.space_group_name_H-M   'P 1'
#
loop_
_entity.id
_entity.type
_entity.pdbx_description
1 polymer ?
#
loop_
_entity_poly.entity_id
_entity_poly.type
_entity_poly.pdbx_seq_one_letter_code
_entity_poly.pdbx_strand_id
1 'polypeptide(L)'
;MHLLAAQPGSIEDGSQAVDLGQTPGDIVVLTAADTELSLLARACGRLEGDGGPSLRLASILHLGHNMSVDFYVDTVIRHAKLVVVRLLGGRGYWPYGVDEILRTCRDENIPVAFLPGDDQPDAELAGLSSVSPDAQHRLWQYAVHGGPDNALDFLRYACFLCGYETTWLEPRPLVRAGLYWPGCETPDLAAVRAEWREGLPIAAVVFYRALVQAGNLKVIDALVDGLRDAGLNPLPVFAASLKDPVAAATIGEIFESAPPDVILNATGFSVSVPGAKRNPSPFDGAPGDQSGPVVLQAVFSGGVEADWRGGTRGLGARDIAMNVALPEVDGRVFSRAVSFKGTRRRDLLSETDIVEYEPVADRVHFVCEMASRWAQLRQKPAKNRRIAMILANYPNRDGRIGNGVGLDTPAGAVKVLEALKDNGYRVDDIPAGGDALIARMMAGPTNDFKKLASRNVTETLSMADYQIFLSSLPKALQDAVFERWSAPEVDPFFRPGEVDCGHFAISAFRLGNIAVCLQPARGYNIDPKATYHDPDLVPPHNYLAFYAWVRREFSADAVCHLGKHGNLEWLPGKALALSAECWPEAALGALPNIYPFIVNDPGEGTQAKRRAGAVIIDHLTPPLTRAESYGPLRDLEQLVDEYYEASGVDPRRLAVLSRDILELCNTTGIDRDCAITDTDDETASLAKLDNYLCELKEMQIRDGLHVFGVAPEGRLLTDLLVALVRVPRGSINPGDQSLHRALAEDLNLAFDPLDCPLGDPWVGPEPEVLTGAEAWRTIGDTVERLEELAARLVGGEMIADSGWTATLAVLECLNSTIRPAVEASGRAEIAGLLTGFGGGFVEPGPSGAPTRGRPDVLPTGRNFYSVDTRMVPTPAAWQLGWKSASLLVERHMQDFGAWPRTMALSAWGTSNMRTGGD
;
A
#
# COMPACT_ATOMS: atom_id res chain seq x y z
N MET A 1 39.81 33.90 10.81
CA MET A 1 38.62 33.16 10.38
C MET A 1 39.12 31.75 10.07
N HIS A 2 38.64 30.73 10.78
CA HIS A 2 39.19 29.37 10.67
C HIS A 2 38.49 28.63 9.52
N LEU A 3 39.24 28.09 8.56
CA LEU A 3 38.75 27.09 7.62
C LEU A 3 38.38 25.84 8.42
N LEU A 4 37.14 25.39 8.27
CA LEU A 4 36.72 24.12 8.86
C LEU A 4 37.21 23.00 7.93
N ALA A 5 37.80 21.95 8.51
CA ALA A 5 38.00 20.72 7.76
C ALA A 5 36.62 20.21 7.34
N ALA A 6 36.44 19.84 6.08
CA ALA A 6 35.21 19.20 5.64
C ALA A 6 34.91 18.01 6.55
N GLN A 7 33.81 18.07 7.30
CA GLN A 7 33.42 16.98 8.17
C GLN A 7 32.74 15.90 7.32
N PRO A 8 33.20 14.64 7.37
CA PRO A 8 32.53 13.56 6.68
C PRO A 8 31.08 13.45 7.19
N GLY A 9 30.10 13.78 6.33
CA GLY A 9 28.68 13.58 6.61
C GLY A 9 27.80 14.82 6.89
N SER A 10 28.32 16.06 6.79
CA SER A 10 27.47 17.27 6.81
C SER A 10 26.91 17.58 5.41
N ILE A 11 25.60 17.85 5.28
CA ILE A 11 25.02 18.49 4.09
C ILE A 11 25.17 20.00 4.34
N GLU A 12 26.19 20.60 3.74
CA GLU A 12 26.41 22.03 3.81
C GLU A 12 25.85 22.69 2.55
N ASP A 13 25.13 23.79 2.72
CA ASP A 13 24.52 24.58 1.65
C ASP A 13 25.53 25.43 0.85
N GLY A 14 26.82 25.14 1.01
CA GLY A 14 27.92 25.90 0.42
C GLY A 14 28.16 27.27 1.06
N SER A 15 27.48 27.62 2.16
CA SER A 15 27.63 28.92 2.84
C SER A 15 28.91 29.04 3.69
N GLN A 16 29.58 27.93 3.99
CA GLN A 16 30.79 27.91 4.82
C GLN A 16 32.03 27.59 3.97
N ALA A 17 33.16 28.18 4.35
CA ALA A 17 34.45 27.89 3.73
C ALA A 17 35.00 26.56 4.27
N VAL A 18 35.27 25.62 3.37
CA VAL A 18 35.70 24.25 3.67
C VAL A 18 36.96 23.90 2.90
N ASP A 19 37.84 23.15 3.57
CA ASP A 19 38.98 22.47 2.94
C ASP A 19 38.62 21.00 2.69
N LEU A 20 38.78 20.55 1.44
CA LEU A 20 38.50 19.17 1.03
C LEU A 20 39.59 18.17 1.46
N GLY A 21 40.74 18.66 1.94
CA GLY A 21 41.86 17.84 2.40
C GLY A 21 42.45 16.96 1.30
N GLN A 22 42.46 17.46 0.07
CA GLN A 22 43.04 16.76 -1.09
C GLN A 22 44.47 17.24 -1.35
N THR A 23 45.34 16.31 -1.74
CA THR A 23 46.69 16.62 -2.22
C THR A 23 46.67 16.91 -3.72
N PRO A 24 47.70 17.56 -4.29
CA PRO A 24 47.83 17.72 -5.74
C PRO A 24 47.72 16.39 -6.50
N GLY A 25 47.04 16.40 -7.65
CA GLY A 25 46.98 15.25 -8.55
C GLY A 25 47.11 15.64 -10.02
N ASP A 26 47.57 14.70 -10.85
CA ASP A 26 47.78 14.92 -12.29
C ASP A 26 46.47 15.19 -13.04
N ILE A 27 45.39 14.51 -12.69
CA ILE A 27 44.06 14.69 -13.31
C ILE A 27 43.08 15.13 -12.24
N VAL A 28 42.37 16.24 -12.47
CA VAL A 28 41.33 16.74 -11.57
C VAL A 28 39.99 16.69 -12.29
N VAL A 29 38.98 16.02 -11.71
CA VAL A 29 37.61 16.00 -12.23
C VAL A 29 36.66 16.59 -11.19
N LEU A 30 35.90 17.59 -11.62
CA LEU A 30 34.91 18.31 -10.83
C LEU A 30 33.52 18.09 -11.41
N THR A 31 32.57 17.64 -10.60
CA THR A 31 31.16 17.47 -11.00
C THR A 31 30.25 17.66 -9.79
N ALA A 32 28.97 17.98 -10.00
CA ALA A 32 27.98 17.99 -8.91
C ALA A 32 27.42 16.59 -8.59
N ALA A 33 27.68 15.60 -9.45
CA ALA A 33 27.09 14.28 -9.37
C ALA A 33 27.97 13.29 -8.59
N ASP A 34 27.61 13.03 -7.32
CA ASP A 34 28.30 12.04 -6.45
C ASP A 34 28.39 10.64 -7.10
N THR A 35 27.43 10.28 -7.95
CA THR A 35 27.42 9.00 -8.68
C THR A 35 28.54 8.90 -9.71
N GLU A 36 28.94 10.00 -10.34
CA GLU A 36 30.04 10.03 -11.31
C GLU A 36 31.38 9.98 -10.60
N LEU A 37 31.51 10.70 -9.47
CA LEU A 37 32.70 10.62 -8.61
C LEU A 37 32.92 9.18 -8.15
N SER A 38 31.85 8.53 -7.67
CA SER A 38 31.88 7.13 -7.23
C SER A 38 32.30 6.18 -8.36
N LEU A 39 31.77 6.40 -9.56
CA LEU A 39 32.07 5.60 -10.75
C LEU A 39 33.54 5.75 -11.19
N LEU A 40 34.03 6.99 -11.30
CA LEU A 40 35.40 7.29 -11.69
C LEU A 40 36.41 6.80 -10.65
N ALA A 41 36.10 6.91 -9.36
CA ALA A 41 36.96 6.40 -8.31
C ALA A 41 37.18 4.88 -8.42
N ARG A 42 36.12 4.12 -8.73
CA ARG A 42 36.25 2.67 -8.97
C ARG A 42 37.01 2.35 -10.25
N ALA A 43 36.82 3.14 -11.30
CA ALA A 43 37.59 2.99 -12.53
C ALA A 43 39.09 3.25 -12.29
N CYS A 44 39.42 4.21 -11.42
CA CYS A 44 40.80 4.50 -10.98
C CYS A 44 41.46 3.27 -10.35
N GLY A 45 40.78 2.56 -9.45
CA GLY A 45 41.30 1.33 -8.85
C GLY A 45 41.62 0.20 -9.86
N ARG A 46 41.05 0.24 -11.07
CA ARG A 46 41.36 -0.71 -12.17
C ARG A 46 42.57 -0.29 -13.00
N LEU A 47 43.06 0.95 -12.84
CA LEU A 47 44.24 1.48 -13.53
C LEU A 47 45.55 1.22 -12.77
N GLU A 48 45.50 0.90 -11.47
CA GLU A 48 46.67 0.78 -10.56
C GLU A 48 47.65 -0.38 -10.83
N GLY A 49 47.53 -1.08 -11.97
CA GLY A 49 48.55 -2.03 -12.39
C GLY A 49 49.87 -1.38 -12.82
N ASP A 50 49.85 -0.12 -13.29
CA ASP A 50 50.97 0.50 -14.00
C ASP A 50 51.11 1.98 -13.65
N GLY A 51 51.92 2.36 -12.64
CA GLY A 51 52.52 3.70 -12.44
C GLY A 51 51.78 4.95 -12.98
N GLY A 52 50.45 4.99 -12.88
CA GLY A 52 49.61 5.91 -13.65
C GLY A 52 49.46 7.28 -13.01
N PRO A 53 48.82 8.25 -13.69
CA PRO A 53 48.59 9.58 -13.13
C PRO A 53 47.72 9.52 -11.87
N SER A 54 48.04 10.37 -10.90
CA SER A 54 47.19 10.58 -9.72
C SER A 54 45.89 11.30 -10.11
N LEU A 55 44.77 10.85 -9.55
CA LEU A 55 43.43 11.39 -9.83
C LEU A 55 42.87 12.12 -8.61
N ARG A 56 42.26 13.29 -8.79
CA ARG A 56 41.46 13.96 -7.75
C ARG A 56 40.05 14.16 -8.26
N LEU A 57 39.10 13.68 -7.45
CA LEU A 57 37.67 13.77 -7.76
C LEU A 57 37.03 14.64 -6.68
N ALA A 58 36.35 15.72 -7.06
CA ALA A 58 35.70 16.58 -6.07
C ALA A 58 34.31 17.04 -6.52
N SER A 59 33.42 17.15 -5.53
CA SER A 59 32.08 17.69 -5.73
C SER A 59 32.13 19.20 -5.75
N ILE A 60 31.63 19.83 -6.81
CA ILE A 60 31.54 21.30 -6.88
C ILE A 60 30.59 21.88 -5.81
N LEU A 61 29.69 21.06 -5.26
CA LEU A 61 28.76 21.47 -4.20
C LEU A 61 29.50 21.80 -2.90
N HIS A 62 30.67 21.21 -2.66
CA HIS A 62 31.53 21.56 -1.52
C HIS A 62 32.42 22.78 -1.82
N LEU A 63 32.41 23.28 -3.07
CA LEU A 63 33.18 24.45 -3.51
C LEU A 63 32.25 25.65 -3.78
N GLY A 64 31.17 25.78 -3.02
CA GLY A 64 30.20 26.88 -3.16
C GLY A 64 30.72 28.23 -2.65
N HIS A 65 31.58 28.22 -1.63
CA HIS A 65 32.16 29.43 -1.06
C HIS A 65 33.45 29.84 -1.78
N ASN A 66 33.60 31.11 -2.16
CA ASN A 66 34.75 31.61 -2.93
C ASN A 66 36.11 31.27 -2.30
N MET A 67 36.22 31.34 -0.96
CA MET A 67 37.45 30.95 -0.28
C MET A 67 37.80 29.46 -0.44
N SER A 68 36.80 28.56 -0.47
CA SER A 68 37.03 27.13 -0.75
C SER A 68 37.53 26.94 -2.19
N VAL A 69 36.96 27.69 -3.13
CA VAL A 69 37.40 27.72 -4.53
C VAL A 69 38.85 28.18 -4.62
N ASP A 70 39.18 29.35 -4.06
CA ASP A 70 40.52 29.92 -4.11
C ASP A 70 41.57 28.96 -3.52
N PHE A 71 41.24 28.38 -2.36
CA PHE A 71 42.12 27.42 -1.69
C PHE A 71 42.32 26.17 -2.54
N TYR A 72 41.24 25.59 -3.09
CA TYR A 72 41.34 24.39 -3.92
C TYR A 72 42.05 24.65 -5.25
N VAL A 73 41.84 25.85 -5.83
CA VAL A 73 42.53 26.27 -7.05
C VAL A 73 44.03 26.36 -6.81
N ASP A 74 44.44 27.02 -5.72
CA ASP A 74 45.86 27.23 -5.42
C ASP A 74 46.58 25.95 -4.99
N THR A 75 45.91 25.08 -4.24
CA THR A 75 46.53 23.87 -3.65
C THR A 75 46.43 22.62 -4.51
N VAL A 76 45.43 22.51 -5.40
CA VAL A 76 45.21 21.31 -6.22
C VAL A 76 45.27 21.63 -7.71
N ILE A 77 44.44 22.58 -8.18
CA ILE A 77 44.27 22.81 -9.63
C ILE A 77 45.53 23.39 -10.28
N ARG A 78 46.24 24.31 -9.61
CA ARG A 78 47.52 24.89 -10.09
C ARG A 78 48.58 23.82 -10.42
N HIS A 79 48.47 22.64 -9.84
CA HIS A 79 49.43 21.55 -9.98
C HIS A 79 48.96 20.42 -10.90
N ALA A 80 47.76 20.53 -11.49
CA ALA A 80 47.20 19.51 -12.37
C ALA A 80 47.84 19.51 -13.77
N LYS A 81 47.78 18.37 -14.46
CA LYS A 81 48.09 18.21 -15.89
C LYS A 81 46.85 18.26 -16.77
N LEU A 82 45.67 17.97 -16.21
CA LEU A 82 44.38 18.11 -16.87
C LEU A 82 43.29 18.41 -15.84
N VAL A 83 42.41 19.35 -16.17
CA VAL A 83 41.23 19.66 -15.37
C VAL A 83 39.98 19.40 -16.20
N VAL A 84 39.05 18.63 -15.66
CA VAL A 84 37.74 18.39 -16.28
C VAL A 84 36.65 18.89 -15.35
N VAL A 85 35.80 19.79 -15.81
CA VAL A 85 34.72 20.38 -15.01
C VAL A 85 33.40 20.12 -15.70
N ARG A 86 32.51 19.37 -15.05
CA ARG A 86 31.17 19.08 -15.56
C ARG A 86 30.12 19.87 -14.80
N LEU A 87 29.35 20.70 -15.53
CA LEU A 87 28.44 21.69 -14.95
C LEU A 87 27.01 21.53 -15.46
N LEU A 88 26.09 21.26 -14.54
CA LEU A 88 24.66 21.33 -14.81
C LEU A 88 24.20 22.80 -14.73
N GLY A 89 23.49 23.29 -15.74
CA GLY A 89 23.04 24.69 -15.81
C GLY A 89 24.10 25.70 -16.31
N GLY A 90 25.23 25.21 -16.82
CA GLY A 90 26.26 26.05 -17.46
C GLY A 90 27.07 26.91 -16.48
N ARG A 91 27.78 27.90 -17.02
CA ARG A 91 28.62 28.84 -16.24
C ARG A 91 27.81 29.60 -15.18
N GLY A 92 26.54 29.91 -15.46
CA GLY A 92 25.68 30.68 -14.56
C GLY A 92 25.47 30.04 -13.19
N TYR A 93 25.63 28.72 -13.07
CA TYR A 93 25.44 28.00 -11.81
C TYR A 93 26.66 28.09 -10.87
N TRP A 94 27.87 28.25 -11.41
CA TRP A 94 29.11 28.33 -10.63
C TRP A 94 30.15 29.30 -11.25
N PRO A 95 29.80 30.59 -11.38
CA PRO A 95 30.57 31.54 -12.19
C PRO A 95 31.97 31.81 -11.62
N TYR A 96 32.09 31.98 -10.30
CA TYR A 96 33.37 32.27 -9.65
C TYR A 96 34.38 31.13 -9.82
N GLY A 97 33.94 29.89 -9.59
CA GLY A 97 34.78 28.71 -9.80
C GLY A 97 35.24 28.55 -11.24
N VAL A 98 34.35 28.76 -12.21
CA VAL A 98 34.70 28.75 -13.63
C VAL A 98 35.79 29.78 -13.95
N ASP A 99 35.62 31.02 -13.49
CA ASP A 99 36.55 32.11 -13.78
C ASP A 99 37.95 31.90 -13.15
N GLU A 100 38.01 31.45 -11.91
CA GLU A 100 39.27 31.19 -11.21
C GLU A 100 40.04 29.98 -11.78
N ILE A 101 39.33 28.92 -12.16
CA ILE A 101 39.91 27.76 -12.84
C ILE A 101 40.45 28.17 -14.21
N LEU A 102 39.67 28.93 -14.99
CA LEU A 102 40.09 29.42 -16.32
C LEU A 102 41.33 30.30 -16.24
N ARG A 103 41.37 31.22 -15.28
CA ARG A 103 42.52 32.10 -15.06
C ARG A 103 43.77 31.27 -14.76
N THR A 104 43.67 30.38 -13.76
CA THR A 104 44.82 29.58 -13.29
C THR A 104 45.29 28.60 -14.37
N CYS A 105 44.38 27.92 -15.06
CA CYS A 105 44.75 26.99 -16.14
C CYS A 105 45.41 27.72 -17.31
N ARG A 106 45.01 28.96 -17.62
CA ARG A 106 45.67 29.78 -18.65
C ARG A 106 47.08 30.20 -18.20
N ASP A 107 47.22 30.67 -16.96
CA ASP A 107 48.49 31.18 -16.44
C ASP A 107 49.55 30.07 -16.32
N GLU A 108 49.13 28.86 -15.93
CA GLU A 108 50.01 27.69 -15.75
C GLU A 108 50.07 26.76 -16.99
N ASN A 109 49.37 27.12 -18.08
CA ASN A 109 49.28 26.34 -19.32
C ASN A 109 48.77 24.89 -19.12
N ILE A 110 47.71 24.74 -18.31
CA ILE A 110 47.04 23.47 -18.01
C ILE A 110 45.82 23.30 -18.94
N PRO A 111 45.72 22.18 -19.68
CA PRO A 111 44.50 21.82 -20.41
C PRO A 111 43.27 21.72 -19.51
N VAL A 112 42.17 22.36 -19.90
CA VAL A 112 40.88 22.32 -19.19
C VAL A 112 39.73 21.99 -20.15
N ALA A 113 38.85 21.09 -19.72
CA ALA A 113 37.63 20.72 -20.43
C ALA A 113 36.39 21.03 -19.59
N PHE A 114 35.56 21.95 -20.05
CA PHE A 114 34.24 22.21 -19.47
C PHE A 114 33.18 21.39 -20.21
N LEU A 115 32.45 20.54 -19.49
CA LEU A 115 31.48 19.60 -20.04
C LEU A 115 30.06 19.97 -19.56
N PRO A 116 29.05 19.86 -20.43
CA PRO A 116 27.66 19.96 -20.00
C PRO A 116 27.29 18.87 -18.98
N GLY A 117 26.45 19.23 -18.00
CA GLY A 117 25.90 18.31 -17.01
C GLY A 117 24.83 17.35 -17.55
N ASP A 118 24.21 17.68 -18.68
CA ASP A 118 23.16 16.89 -19.33
C ASP A 118 23.62 16.33 -20.69
N ASP A 119 22.67 15.78 -21.46
CA ASP A 119 22.90 15.23 -22.80
C ASP A 119 22.73 16.28 -23.92
N GLN A 120 22.62 17.57 -23.56
CA GLN A 120 22.53 18.66 -24.52
C GLN A 120 23.88 19.39 -24.65
N PRO A 121 24.27 19.79 -25.88
CA PRO A 121 25.49 20.55 -26.06
C PRO A 121 25.36 21.97 -25.48
N ASP A 122 26.43 22.45 -24.85
CA ASP A 122 26.54 23.82 -24.34
C ASP A 122 27.66 24.57 -25.06
N ALA A 123 27.28 25.52 -25.92
CA ALA A 123 28.23 26.30 -26.72
C ALA A 123 29.07 27.27 -25.87
N GLU A 124 28.53 27.74 -24.74
CA GLU A 124 29.28 28.61 -23.83
C GLU A 124 30.40 27.80 -23.17
N LEU A 125 30.08 26.65 -22.56
CA LEU A 125 31.10 25.77 -21.95
C LEU A 125 32.13 25.27 -22.98
N ALA A 126 31.71 24.98 -24.21
CA ALA A 126 32.63 24.65 -25.30
C ALA A 126 33.62 25.77 -25.60
N GLY A 127 33.18 27.03 -25.60
CA GLY A 127 34.05 28.19 -25.77
C GLY A 127 35.05 28.43 -24.63
N LEU A 128 34.81 27.84 -23.45
CA LEU A 128 35.68 27.96 -22.27
C LEU A 128 36.74 26.85 -22.20
N SER A 129 36.59 25.77 -22.97
CA SER A 129 37.54 24.66 -22.96
C SER A 129 38.82 25.00 -23.73
N SER A 130 39.98 24.56 -23.23
CA SER A 130 41.28 24.71 -23.92
C SER A 130 41.75 23.43 -24.64
N VAL A 131 41.09 22.30 -24.39
CA VAL A 131 41.26 21.06 -25.17
C VAL A 131 40.61 21.18 -26.56
N SER A 132 40.93 20.26 -27.49
CA SER A 132 40.30 20.25 -28.81
C SER A 132 38.79 19.95 -28.72
N PRO A 133 37.96 20.44 -29.66
CA PRO A 133 36.52 20.16 -29.69
C PRO A 133 36.21 18.65 -29.67
N ASP A 134 36.99 17.85 -30.39
CA ASP A 134 36.84 16.39 -30.40
C ASP A 134 37.15 15.76 -29.04
N ALA A 135 38.17 16.27 -28.34
CA ALA A 135 38.52 15.78 -27.01
C ALA A 135 37.46 16.15 -25.97
N GLN A 136 36.95 17.37 -26.01
CA GLN A 136 35.85 17.82 -25.16
C GLN A 136 34.60 16.97 -25.41
N HIS A 137 34.21 16.79 -26.68
CA HIS A 137 33.04 16.00 -27.05
C HIS A 137 33.16 14.56 -26.58
N ARG A 138 34.33 13.93 -26.75
CA ARG A 138 34.57 12.55 -26.31
C ARG A 138 34.46 12.39 -24.79
N LEU A 139 35.10 13.28 -24.01
CA LEU A 139 34.99 13.29 -22.55
C LEU A 139 33.54 13.46 -22.09
N TRP A 140 32.79 14.34 -22.76
CA TRP A 140 31.36 14.54 -22.50
C TRP A 140 30.54 13.28 -22.82
N GLN A 141 30.76 12.62 -23.95
CA GLN A 141 30.01 11.42 -24.35
C GLN A 141 30.25 10.22 -23.41
N TYR A 142 31.47 10.02 -22.89
CA TYR A 142 31.69 9.01 -21.85
C TYR A 142 30.83 9.29 -20.61
N ALA A 143 30.73 10.56 -20.20
CA ALA A 143 29.96 10.97 -19.03
C ALA A 143 28.44 10.88 -19.26
N VAL A 144 27.95 11.19 -20.47
CA VAL A 144 26.54 11.05 -20.87
C VAL A 144 26.10 9.60 -20.90
N HIS A 145 26.90 8.72 -21.53
CA HIS A 145 26.58 7.30 -21.57
C HIS A 145 26.76 6.63 -20.21
N GLY A 146 27.82 6.99 -19.48
CA GLY A 146 28.15 6.45 -18.17
C GLY A 146 28.48 4.96 -18.21
N GLY A 147 28.59 4.36 -17.03
CA GLY A 147 28.90 2.94 -16.85
C GLY A 147 30.38 2.66 -16.58
N PRO A 148 30.70 1.51 -15.94
CA PRO A 148 32.06 1.19 -15.50
C PRO A 148 33.11 1.27 -16.61
N ASP A 149 32.72 0.87 -17.81
CA ASP A 149 33.60 0.76 -18.95
C ASP A 149 33.90 2.12 -19.59
N ASN A 150 32.86 2.94 -19.81
CA ASN A 150 33.04 4.32 -20.26
C ASN A 150 33.81 5.16 -19.23
N ALA A 151 33.68 4.87 -17.93
CA ALA A 151 34.47 5.53 -16.90
C ALA A 151 35.96 5.14 -16.95
N LEU A 152 36.25 3.87 -17.22
CA LEU A 152 37.63 3.40 -17.42
C LEU A 152 38.24 4.05 -18.67
N ASP A 153 37.52 4.05 -19.79
CA ASP A 153 38.01 4.65 -21.04
C ASP A 153 38.04 6.19 -20.98
N PHE A 154 37.17 6.84 -20.18
CA PHE A 154 37.28 8.26 -19.83
C PHE A 154 38.61 8.54 -19.15
N LEU A 155 38.98 7.76 -18.13
CA LEU A 155 40.25 7.96 -17.43
C LEU A 155 41.45 7.62 -18.31
N ARG A 156 41.39 6.56 -19.12
CA ARG A 156 42.44 6.24 -20.11
C ARG A 156 42.60 7.37 -21.13
N TYR A 157 41.51 7.93 -21.62
CA TYR A 157 41.56 9.06 -22.54
C TYR A 157 42.12 10.32 -21.85
N ALA A 158 41.75 10.59 -20.60
CA ALA A 158 42.33 11.67 -19.81
C ALA A 158 43.84 11.47 -19.59
N CYS A 159 44.29 10.25 -19.31
CA CYS A 159 45.71 9.91 -19.21
C CYS A 159 46.44 10.18 -20.55
N PHE A 160 45.83 9.81 -21.68
CA PHE A 160 46.37 10.09 -23.02
C PHE A 160 46.52 11.60 -23.27
N LEU A 161 45.53 12.40 -22.88
CA LEU A 161 45.59 13.87 -22.97
C LEU A 161 46.72 14.47 -22.09
N CYS A 162 47.04 13.83 -20.97
CA CYS A 162 48.16 14.19 -20.10
C CYS A 162 49.53 13.69 -20.60
N GLY A 163 49.60 13.01 -21.75
CA GLY A 163 50.84 12.51 -22.35
C GLY A 163 51.30 11.14 -21.86
N TYR A 164 50.44 10.38 -21.17
CA TYR A 164 50.72 9.00 -20.78
C TYR A 164 50.43 8.02 -21.94
N GLU A 165 51.22 6.95 -22.05
CA GLU A 165 50.97 5.88 -23.01
C GLU A 165 49.84 4.98 -22.50
N THR A 166 48.69 5.04 -23.16
CA THR A 166 47.49 4.30 -22.76
C THR A 166 46.61 4.02 -23.98
N THR A 167 45.97 2.86 -23.97
CA THR A 167 45.00 2.49 -25.00
C THR A 167 43.59 2.80 -24.49
N TRP A 168 42.84 3.59 -25.25
CA TRP A 168 41.46 3.97 -24.95
C TRP A 168 40.54 3.60 -26.13
N LEU A 169 39.24 3.44 -25.85
CA LEU A 169 38.21 3.08 -26.85
C LEU A 169 37.13 4.15 -26.91
N GLU A 170 36.52 4.39 -28.07
CA GLU A 170 35.46 5.41 -28.21
C GLU A 170 34.25 5.17 -27.27
N PRO A 171 33.54 6.24 -26.83
CA PRO A 171 32.38 6.15 -25.95
C PRO A 171 31.32 5.19 -26.47
N ARG A 172 30.87 4.29 -25.59
CA ARG A 172 29.90 3.25 -25.89
C ARG A 172 28.49 3.68 -25.48
N PRO A 173 27.51 3.72 -26.39
CA PRO A 173 26.14 4.05 -26.05
C PRO A 173 25.50 3.01 -25.11
N LEU A 174 24.97 3.47 -23.97
CA LEU A 174 24.14 2.63 -23.11
C LEU A 174 22.69 2.71 -23.56
N VAL A 175 22.13 1.58 -23.98
CA VAL A 175 20.72 1.44 -24.42
C VAL A 175 19.71 1.86 -23.35
N ARG A 176 18.46 2.17 -23.74
CA ARG A 176 17.40 2.63 -22.82
C ARG A 176 16.93 1.54 -21.86
N ALA A 177 16.93 0.28 -22.31
CA ALA A 177 16.74 -0.90 -21.49
C ALA A 177 17.57 -2.06 -22.06
N GLY A 178 17.93 -3.02 -21.23
CA GLY A 178 18.76 -4.15 -21.63
C GLY A 178 19.03 -5.13 -20.51
N LEU A 179 19.69 -6.23 -20.85
CA LEU A 179 20.11 -7.25 -19.90
C LEU A 179 21.34 -6.79 -19.13
N TYR A 180 21.47 -7.30 -17.91
CA TYR A 180 22.66 -7.19 -17.10
C TYR A 180 23.18 -8.59 -16.75
N TRP A 181 24.47 -8.73 -16.49
CA TRP A 181 25.02 -9.90 -15.81
C TRP A 181 26.34 -9.49 -15.13
N PRO A 182 26.58 -9.87 -13.86
CA PRO A 182 27.81 -9.51 -13.17
C PRO A 182 29.05 -9.94 -13.96
N GLY A 183 29.94 -9.00 -14.26
CA GLY A 183 31.19 -9.25 -14.98
C GLY A 183 31.07 -9.44 -16.50
N CYS A 184 29.88 -9.31 -17.09
CA CYS A 184 29.68 -9.37 -18.54
C CYS A 184 29.33 -7.97 -19.10
N GLU A 185 30.13 -7.46 -20.04
CA GLU A 185 29.96 -6.09 -20.57
C GLU A 185 28.67 -5.91 -21.39
N THR A 186 28.39 -6.85 -22.30
CA THR A 186 27.23 -6.79 -23.21
C THR A 186 26.49 -8.12 -23.22
N PRO A 187 25.80 -8.47 -22.12
CA PRO A 187 25.09 -9.73 -22.01
C PRO A 187 23.92 -9.75 -22.99
N ASP A 188 23.80 -10.84 -23.75
CA ASP A 188 22.58 -11.19 -24.46
C ASP A 188 21.82 -12.29 -23.69
N LEU A 189 20.64 -12.65 -24.17
CA LEU A 189 19.81 -13.66 -23.48
C LEU A 189 20.47 -15.04 -23.49
N ALA A 190 21.31 -15.35 -24.48
CA ALA A 190 22.03 -16.62 -24.55
C ALA A 190 23.10 -16.71 -23.46
N ALA A 191 23.85 -15.61 -23.24
CA ALA A 191 24.84 -15.50 -22.17
C ALA A 191 24.18 -15.63 -20.79
N VAL A 192 23.05 -14.95 -20.56
CA VAL A 192 22.30 -15.08 -19.30
C VAL A 192 21.78 -16.51 -19.10
N ARG A 193 21.24 -17.15 -20.15
CA ARG A 193 20.75 -18.54 -20.10
C ARG A 193 21.85 -19.57 -19.84
N ALA A 194 23.10 -19.30 -20.24
CA ALA A 194 24.21 -20.19 -19.98
C ALA A 194 24.50 -20.36 -18.48
N GLU A 195 24.10 -19.38 -17.67
CA GLU A 195 24.29 -19.36 -16.21
C GLU A 195 23.12 -19.98 -15.44
N TRP A 196 22.03 -20.32 -16.15
CA TRP A 196 20.81 -20.88 -15.58
C TRP A 196 20.93 -22.39 -15.36
N ARG A 197 20.18 -22.88 -14.37
CA ARG A 197 20.00 -24.31 -14.13
C ARG A 197 18.69 -24.76 -14.77
N GLU A 198 18.75 -25.83 -15.55
CA GLU A 198 17.59 -26.38 -16.25
C GLU A 198 16.47 -26.74 -15.25
N GLY A 199 15.22 -26.39 -15.61
CA GLY A 199 14.02 -26.71 -14.82
C GLY A 199 13.75 -25.80 -13.62
N LEU A 200 14.62 -24.83 -13.29
CA LEU A 200 14.34 -23.85 -12.23
C LEU A 200 13.50 -22.67 -12.73
N PRO A 201 12.66 -22.06 -11.86
CA PRO A 201 11.84 -20.90 -12.22
C PRO A 201 12.68 -19.68 -12.58
N ILE A 202 12.19 -18.82 -13.46
CA ILE A 202 12.85 -17.57 -13.85
C ILE A 202 12.37 -16.43 -12.95
N ALA A 203 13.31 -15.69 -12.37
CA ALA A 203 13.04 -14.51 -11.56
C ALA A 203 13.64 -13.26 -12.20
N ALA A 204 12.79 -12.39 -12.74
CA ALA A 204 13.26 -11.14 -13.33
C ALA A 204 13.62 -10.12 -12.24
N VAL A 205 14.73 -9.40 -12.40
CA VAL A 205 15.11 -8.27 -11.53
C VAL A 205 15.14 -7.01 -12.37
N VAL A 206 14.10 -6.18 -12.26
CA VAL A 206 13.96 -4.95 -13.06
C VAL A 206 14.41 -3.75 -12.25
N PHE A 207 15.41 -3.00 -12.73
CA PHE A 207 16.01 -1.89 -11.99
C PHE A 207 16.34 -0.69 -12.89
N TYR A 208 16.66 0.45 -12.28
CA TYR A 208 16.95 1.67 -13.03
C TYR A 208 18.26 1.58 -13.82
N ARG A 209 18.22 1.98 -15.09
CA ARG A 209 19.40 2.20 -15.96
C ARG A 209 20.43 3.12 -15.31
N ALA A 210 19.98 4.09 -14.51
CA ALA A 210 20.86 5.00 -13.77
C ALA A 210 21.84 4.26 -12.83
N LEU A 211 21.49 3.07 -12.33
CA LEU A 211 22.41 2.27 -11.52
C LEU A 211 23.53 1.67 -12.35
N VAL A 212 23.24 1.23 -13.59
CA VAL A 212 24.27 0.80 -14.55
C VAL A 212 25.17 1.98 -14.90
N GLN A 213 24.59 3.14 -15.20
CA GLN A 213 25.35 4.36 -15.50
C GLN A 213 26.27 4.78 -14.36
N ALA A 214 25.80 4.69 -13.12
CA ALA A 214 26.59 5.01 -11.93
C ALA A 214 27.51 3.87 -11.48
N GLY A 215 27.44 2.69 -12.12
CA GLY A 215 28.11 1.47 -11.67
C GLY A 215 27.61 0.96 -10.31
N ASN A 216 26.54 1.51 -9.73
CA ASN A 216 26.00 1.13 -8.41
C ASN A 216 25.22 -0.18 -8.46
N LEU A 217 25.94 -1.28 -8.71
CA LEU A 217 25.37 -2.58 -9.04
C LEU A 217 25.55 -3.65 -7.95
N LYS A 218 26.26 -3.35 -6.84
CA LYS A 218 26.45 -4.29 -5.71
C LYS A 218 25.17 -4.94 -5.22
N VAL A 219 24.09 -4.16 -5.10
CA VAL A 219 22.77 -4.68 -4.69
C VAL A 219 22.14 -5.58 -5.74
N ILE A 220 22.37 -5.31 -7.03
CA ILE A 220 21.90 -6.15 -8.13
C ILE A 220 22.65 -7.47 -8.13
N ASP A 221 23.98 -7.42 -7.95
CA ASP A 221 24.82 -8.61 -7.85
C ASP A 221 24.39 -9.48 -6.66
N ALA A 222 24.15 -8.88 -5.50
CA ALA A 222 23.64 -9.57 -4.32
C ALA A 222 22.25 -10.20 -4.54
N LEU A 223 21.36 -9.55 -5.30
CA LEU A 223 20.07 -10.13 -5.67
C LEU A 223 20.23 -11.28 -6.67
N VAL A 224 21.14 -11.17 -7.65
CA VAL A 224 21.44 -12.26 -8.59
C VAL A 224 21.93 -13.49 -7.84
N ASP A 225 22.90 -13.33 -6.94
CA ASP A 225 23.42 -14.43 -6.13
C ASP A 225 22.35 -14.99 -5.18
N GLY A 226 21.62 -14.12 -4.47
CA GLY A 226 20.55 -14.54 -3.56
C GLY A 226 19.41 -15.30 -4.25
N LEU A 227 19.07 -14.95 -5.49
CA LEU A 227 18.07 -15.69 -6.28
C LEU A 227 18.59 -17.07 -6.68
N ARG A 228 19.87 -17.19 -7.05
CA ARG A 228 20.49 -18.50 -7.36
C ARG A 228 20.48 -19.41 -6.12
N ASP A 229 20.81 -18.85 -4.96
CA ASP A 229 20.77 -19.57 -3.67
C ASP A 229 19.34 -19.98 -3.28
N ALA A 230 18.35 -19.15 -3.62
CA ALA A 230 16.93 -19.45 -3.43
C ALA A 230 16.35 -20.43 -4.47
N GLY A 231 17.19 -20.97 -5.38
CA GLY A 231 16.79 -21.96 -6.38
C GLY A 231 16.05 -21.37 -7.58
N LEU A 232 16.41 -20.16 -8.00
CA LEU A 232 15.83 -19.46 -9.14
C LEU A 232 16.89 -19.12 -10.20
N ASN A 233 16.43 -18.94 -11.43
CA ASN A 233 17.21 -18.44 -12.57
C ASN A 233 17.04 -16.92 -12.67
N PRO A 234 18.02 -16.11 -12.26
CA PRO A 234 17.90 -14.65 -12.29
C PRO A 234 17.96 -14.10 -13.72
N LEU A 235 17.07 -13.15 -14.02
CA LEU A 235 17.01 -12.39 -15.27
C LEU A 235 17.06 -10.88 -14.95
N PRO A 236 18.24 -10.30 -14.71
CA PRO A 236 18.35 -8.89 -14.36
C PRO A 236 18.25 -8.01 -15.63
N VAL A 237 17.32 -7.06 -15.61
CA VAL A 237 16.99 -6.15 -16.71
C VAL A 237 17.01 -4.72 -16.21
N PHE A 238 17.79 -3.84 -16.83
CA PHE A 238 17.77 -2.42 -16.51
C PHE A 238 16.83 -1.67 -17.45
N ALA A 239 16.24 -0.57 -16.98
CA ALA A 239 15.40 0.30 -17.79
C ALA A 239 15.50 1.77 -17.36
N ALA A 240 15.45 2.69 -18.32
CA ALA A 240 15.42 4.13 -18.07
C ALA A 240 14.13 4.53 -17.34
N SER A 241 13.00 4.01 -17.80
CA SER A 241 11.68 4.19 -17.19
C SER A 241 10.74 3.10 -17.71
N LEU A 242 9.81 2.64 -16.87
CA LEU A 242 8.74 1.74 -17.33
C LEU A 242 7.67 2.48 -18.18
N LYS A 243 7.69 3.82 -18.19
CA LYS A 243 6.82 4.65 -19.05
C LYS A 243 7.46 5.00 -20.39
N ASP A 244 8.76 4.74 -20.55
CA ASP A 244 9.45 4.98 -21.82
C ASP A 244 9.05 3.87 -22.82
N PRO A 245 8.44 4.20 -23.97
CA PRO A 245 7.90 3.17 -24.88
C PRO A 245 8.96 2.19 -25.39
N VAL A 246 10.18 2.68 -25.64
CA VAL A 246 11.29 1.85 -26.14
C VAL A 246 11.76 0.88 -25.05
N ALA A 247 11.95 1.37 -23.82
CA ALA A 247 12.31 0.55 -22.69
C ALA A 247 11.23 -0.50 -22.37
N ALA A 248 9.95 -0.10 -22.37
CA ALA A 248 8.83 -1.01 -22.12
C ALA A 248 8.73 -2.11 -23.18
N ALA A 249 8.84 -1.77 -24.48
CA ALA A 249 8.84 -2.74 -25.57
C ALA A 249 10.01 -3.72 -25.45
N THR A 250 11.22 -3.23 -25.14
CA THR A 250 12.42 -4.07 -24.96
C THR A 250 12.23 -5.07 -23.80
N ILE A 251 11.68 -4.62 -22.67
CA ILE A 251 11.38 -5.54 -21.55
C ILE A 251 10.33 -6.58 -21.98
N GLY A 252 9.28 -6.15 -22.68
CA GLY A 252 8.25 -7.04 -23.21
C GLY A 252 8.83 -8.14 -24.10
N GLU A 253 9.68 -7.79 -25.07
CA GLU A 253 10.35 -8.76 -25.95
C GLU A 253 11.26 -9.74 -25.18
N ILE A 254 11.98 -9.25 -24.16
CA ILE A 254 12.79 -10.10 -23.28
C ILE A 254 11.89 -11.09 -22.52
N PHE A 255 10.75 -10.63 -21.98
CA PHE A 255 9.83 -11.47 -21.21
C PHE A 255 9.02 -12.42 -22.09
N GLU A 256 8.70 -12.06 -23.33
CA GLU A 256 8.13 -13.01 -24.30
C GLU A 256 9.12 -14.14 -24.62
N SER A 257 10.41 -13.79 -24.76
CA SER A 257 11.47 -14.75 -25.04
C SER A 257 11.81 -15.63 -23.83
N ALA A 258 11.78 -15.06 -22.62
CA ALA A 258 12.05 -15.73 -21.36
C ALA A 258 11.01 -15.33 -20.29
N PRO A 259 9.82 -15.96 -20.28
CA PRO A 259 8.73 -15.61 -19.38
C PRO A 259 9.13 -15.79 -17.91
N PRO A 260 9.10 -14.72 -17.08
CA PRO A 260 9.39 -14.84 -15.66
C PRO A 260 8.23 -15.50 -14.90
N ASP A 261 8.56 -16.32 -13.89
CA ASP A 261 7.60 -16.86 -12.93
C ASP A 261 7.30 -15.85 -11.79
N VAL A 262 8.24 -14.92 -11.55
CA VAL A 262 8.13 -13.84 -10.56
C VAL A 262 8.98 -12.65 -11.02
N ILE A 263 8.52 -11.43 -10.72
CA ILE A 263 9.26 -10.20 -11.04
C ILE A 263 9.62 -9.47 -9.74
N LEU A 264 10.91 -9.20 -9.53
CA LEU A 264 11.40 -8.27 -8.51
C LEU A 264 11.62 -6.92 -9.19
N ASN A 265 10.77 -5.94 -8.88
CA ASN A 265 10.91 -4.59 -9.40
C ASN A 265 11.55 -3.67 -8.35
N ALA A 266 12.69 -3.09 -8.72
CA ALA A 266 13.43 -2.10 -7.95
C ALA A 266 13.33 -0.68 -8.55
N THR A 267 12.44 -0.48 -9.53
CA THR A 267 12.09 0.87 -10.00
C THR A 267 11.03 1.49 -9.08
N GLY A 268 11.12 2.80 -8.85
CA GLY A 268 10.11 3.55 -8.10
C GLY A 268 8.98 4.05 -9.00
N PHE A 269 7.99 4.69 -8.38
CA PHE A 269 6.80 5.26 -9.02
C PHE A 269 5.87 4.25 -9.71
N SER A 270 4.69 4.75 -10.05
CA SER A 270 3.62 4.03 -10.74
C SER A 270 3.64 4.34 -12.24
N VAL A 271 3.39 3.33 -13.07
CA VAL A 271 3.05 3.47 -14.50
C VAL A 271 1.63 4.02 -14.63
N SER A 272 0.73 3.57 -13.76
CA SER A 272 -0.68 4.00 -13.69
C SER A 272 -0.87 5.29 -12.89
N VAL A 273 -1.99 5.97 -13.10
CA VAL A 273 -2.41 7.15 -12.32
C VAL A 273 -3.48 6.74 -11.30
N PRO A 274 -3.34 7.10 -10.00
CA PRO A 274 -4.35 6.76 -9.00
C PRO A 274 -5.74 7.25 -9.41
N GLY A 275 -6.74 6.36 -9.35
CA GLY A 275 -8.14 6.67 -9.66
C GLY A 275 -8.48 6.67 -11.15
N ALA A 276 -7.50 6.50 -12.03
CA ALA A 276 -7.72 6.29 -13.46
C ALA A 276 -7.71 4.79 -13.80
N LYS A 277 -8.11 4.46 -15.03
CA LYS A 277 -7.93 3.11 -15.57
C LYS A 277 -6.44 2.74 -15.56
N ARG A 278 -6.14 1.50 -15.17
CA ARG A 278 -4.77 0.96 -15.16
C ARG A 278 -4.13 1.09 -16.54
N ASN A 279 -2.91 1.60 -16.58
CA ASN A 279 -2.11 1.64 -17.80
C ASN A 279 -1.46 0.27 -18.03
N PRO A 280 -1.34 -0.19 -19.29
CA PRO A 280 -0.55 -1.36 -19.60
C PRO A 280 0.89 -1.20 -19.10
N SER A 281 1.42 -2.29 -18.53
CA SER A 281 2.79 -2.35 -18.02
C SER A 281 3.59 -3.36 -18.84
N PRO A 282 4.91 -3.18 -19.01
CA PRO A 282 5.76 -4.23 -19.60
C PRO A 282 5.80 -5.53 -18.77
N PHE A 283 5.16 -5.56 -17.60
CA PHE A 283 5.01 -6.73 -16.73
C PHE A 283 3.70 -7.49 -16.95
N ASP A 284 2.80 -6.95 -17.77
CA ASP A 284 1.57 -7.65 -18.15
C ASP A 284 2.00 -8.90 -18.93
N GLY A 285 1.56 -10.07 -18.47
CA GLY A 285 2.11 -11.36 -18.88
C GLY A 285 2.22 -11.58 -20.39
N ALA A 286 3.05 -12.55 -20.78
CA ALA A 286 3.23 -12.90 -22.19
C ALA A 286 1.89 -13.25 -22.86
N PRO A 287 1.73 -13.05 -24.19
CA PRO A 287 0.49 -13.39 -24.89
C PRO A 287 0.00 -14.81 -24.56
N GLY A 288 -1.19 -14.90 -23.94
CA GLY A 288 -1.81 -16.17 -23.51
C GLY A 288 -1.75 -16.46 -22.00
N ASP A 289 -0.94 -15.71 -21.24
CA ASP A 289 -0.91 -15.73 -19.78
C ASP A 289 -1.78 -14.61 -19.21
N GLN A 290 -3.06 -14.92 -18.99
CA GLN A 290 -4.06 -13.91 -18.59
C GLN A 290 -3.78 -13.28 -17.21
N SER A 291 -3.05 -13.98 -16.33
CA SER A 291 -2.80 -13.48 -14.97
C SER A 291 -1.40 -12.91 -14.79
N GLY A 292 -0.40 -13.28 -15.59
CA GLY A 292 0.99 -12.80 -15.43
C GLY A 292 1.62 -13.19 -14.09
N PRO A 293 2.94 -13.01 -13.90
CA PRO A 293 3.62 -13.29 -12.65
C PRO A 293 3.40 -12.18 -11.61
N VAL A 294 3.44 -12.53 -10.33
CA VAL A 294 3.40 -11.52 -9.27
C VAL A 294 4.61 -10.57 -9.36
N VAL A 295 4.38 -9.29 -9.07
CA VAL A 295 5.43 -8.26 -9.04
C VAL A 295 5.74 -7.88 -7.60
N LEU A 296 6.93 -8.22 -7.12
CA LEU A 296 7.46 -7.88 -5.81
C LEU A 296 8.23 -6.56 -5.89
N GLN A 297 7.80 -5.54 -5.15
CA GLN A 297 8.50 -4.27 -5.05
C GLN A 297 9.64 -4.38 -4.05
N ALA A 298 10.90 -4.33 -4.51
CA ALA A 298 12.10 -4.28 -3.69
C ALA A 298 12.60 -2.83 -3.58
N VAL A 299 12.96 -2.39 -2.37
CA VAL A 299 13.30 -0.98 -2.12
C VAL A 299 14.81 -0.80 -1.95
N PHE A 300 15.37 0.12 -2.72
CA PHE A 300 16.72 0.67 -2.50
C PHE A 300 16.56 2.01 -1.79
N SER A 301 16.63 1.98 -0.45
CA SER A 301 16.26 3.13 0.37
C SER A 301 17.28 4.27 0.26
N GLY A 302 16.78 5.50 0.12
CA GLY A 302 17.63 6.69 0.15
C GLY A 302 18.16 7.04 1.55
N GLY A 303 17.71 6.34 2.60
CA GLY A 303 18.17 6.50 3.98
C GLY A 303 19.40 5.66 4.32
N VAL A 304 19.85 5.77 5.57
CA VAL A 304 21.02 5.04 6.12
C VAL A 304 20.54 3.81 6.90
N GLU A 305 21.27 2.70 6.81
CA GLU A 305 20.90 1.43 7.48
C GLU A 305 20.83 1.58 9.01
N ALA A 306 21.75 2.32 9.61
CA ALA A 306 21.78 2.53 11.07
C ALA A 306 20.48 3.18 11.59
N ASP A 307 19.97 4.20 10.88
CA ASP A 307 18.71 4.87 11.22
C ASP A 307 17.52 3.92 11.05
N TRP A 308 17.53 3.11 9.98
CA TRP A 308 16.51 2.09 9.78
C TRP A 308 16.53 1.05 10.89
N ARG A 309 17.70 0.53 11.29
CA ARG A 309 17.83 -0.47 12.37
C ARG A 309 17.37 0.10 13.70
N GLY A 310 17.83 1.29 14.08
CA GLY A 310 17.48 1.95 15.35
C GLY A 310 16.06 2.51 15.42
N GLY A 311 15.43 2.82 14.29
CA GLY A 311 14.11 3.43 14.22
C GLY A 311 12.94 2.44 14.10
N THR A 312 11.74 2.89 14.47
CA THR A 312 10.49 2.13 14.31
C THR A 312 9.71 2.48 13.04
N ARG A 313 10.10 3.54 12.32
CA ARG A 313 9.38 4.05 11.14
C ARG A 313 9.54 3.18 9.88
N GLY A 314 10.69 2.51 9.74
CA GLY A 314 11.03 1.80 8.49
C GLY A 314 11.65 2.74 7.45
N LEU A 315 10.82 3.37 6.62
CA LEU A 315 11.28 4.22 5.52
C LEU A 315 11.00 5.71 5.76
N GLY A 316 11.79 6.58 5.12
CA GLY A 316 11.51 8.02 5.06
C GLY A 316 10.31 8.34 4.16
N ALA A 317 9.70 9.51 4.35
CA ALA A 317 8.48 9.91 3.62
C ALA A 317 8.62 9.84 2.09
N ARG A 318 9.78 10.24 1.55
CA ARG A 318 10.09 10.14 0.11
C ARG A 318 10.07 8.69 -0.37
N ASP A 319 10.72 7.79 0.36
CA ASP A 319 10.78 6.37 0.00
C ASP A 319 9.40 5.71 0.12
N ILE A 320 8.57 6.10 1.09
CA ILE A 320 7.19 5.61 1.22
C ILE A 320 6.38 6.01 -0.01
N ALA A 321 6.42 7.28 -0.42
CA ALA A 321 5.68 7.74 -1.59
C ALA A 321 6.15 7.02 -2.87
N MET A 322 7.46 6.98 -3.10
CA MET A 322 8.05 6.49 -4.35
C MET A 322 8.07 4.97 -4.47
N ASN A 323 8.30 4.25 -3.38
CA ASN A 323 8.55 2.81 -3.39
C ASN A 323 7.44 1.98 -2.73
N VAL A 324 6.41 2.62 -2.16
CA VAL A 324 5.30 1.90 -1.50
C VAL A 324 3.96 2.37 -2.04
N ALA A 325 3.54 3.61 -1.73
CA ALA A 325 2.20 4.09 -2.03
C ALA A 325 1.90 4.17 -3.55
N LEU A 326 2.83 4.66 -4.36
CA LEU A 326 2.64 4.69 -5.81
C LEU A 326 2.75 3.29 -6.44
N PRO A 327 3.75 2.45 -6.13
CA PRO A 327 3.78 1.06 -6.59
C PRO A 327 2.56 0.21 -6.25
N GLU A 328 1.85 0.49 -5.15
CA GLU A 328 0.57 -0.17 -4.81
C GLU A 328 -0.49 0.06 -5.91
N VAL A 329 -0.46 1.21 -6.59
CA VAL A 329 -1.38 1.56 -7.70
C VAL A 329 -1.19 0.66 -8.92
N ASP A 330 0.04 0.18 -9.14
CA ASP A 330 0.36 -0.80 -10.18
C ASP A 330 0.13 -2.25 -9.71
N GLY A 331 -0.40 -2.47 -8.50
CA GLY A 331 -0.70 -3.80 -7.95
C GLY A 331 0.53 -4.54 -7.42
N ARG A 332 1.66 -3.86 -7.25
CA ARG A 332 2.91 -4.49 -6.80
C ARG A 332 2.81 -4.87 -5.32
N VAL A 333 3.32 -6.05 -4.97
CA VAL A 333 3.38 -6.57 -3.61
C VAL A 333 4.63 -6.02 -2.93
N PHE A 334 4.45 -5.28 -1.84
CA PHE A 334 5.58 -4.73 -1.10
C PHE A 334 6.40 -5.86 -0.45
N SER A 335 7.68 -5.97 -0.82
CA SER A 335 8.62 -6.92 -0.22
C SER A 335 9.36 -6.26 0.95
N ARG A 336 10.62 -5.82 0.78
CA ARG A 336 11.44 -5.15 1.80
C ARG A 336 12.37 -4.10 1.19
N ALA A 337 12.97 -3.30 2.07
CA ALA A 337 14.19 -2.57 1.73
C ALA A 337 15.39 -3.52 1.78
N VAL A 338 16.06 -3.69 0.65
CA VAL A 338 17.18 -4.64 0.47
C VAL A 338 18.54 -3.95 0.46
N SER A 339 18.56 -2.63 0.27
CA SER A 339 19.77 -1.82 0.39
C SER A 339 19.45 -0.44 0.96
N PHE A 340 20.49 0.18 1.53
CA PHE A 340 20.48 1.54 2.06
C PHE A 340 21.70 2.29 1.51
N LYS A 341 21.68 3.61 1.61
CA LYS A 341 22.90 4.39 1.35
C LYS A 341 23.95 4.04 2.40
N GLY A 342 25.09 3.54 1.94
CA GLY A 342 26.26 3.29 2.77
C GLY A 342 26.82 4.59 3.36
N THR A 343 27.63 4.43 4.41
CA THR A 343 28.38 5.55 4.99
C THR A 343 29.38 6.08 3.96
N ARG A 344 29.52 7.40 3.84
CA ARG A 344 30.55 8.05 3.00
C ARG A 344 31.92 7.50 3.38
N ARG A 345 32.56 6.76 2.48
CA ARG A 345 33.93 6.26 2.65
C ARG A 345 34.86 7.12 1.80
N ARG A 346 35.92 7.65 2.42
CA ARG A 346 37.03 8.28 1.71
C ARG A 346 37.77 7.23 0.90
N ASP A 347 37.75 7.35 -0.42
CA ASP A 347 38.61 6.60 -1.31
C ASP A 347 40.02 7.20 -1.29
N LEU A 348 41.03 6.37 -1.04
CA LEU A 348 42.40 6.85 -0.86
C LEU A 348 43.10 7.19 -2.18
N LEU A 349 42.63 6.64 -3.30
CA LEU A 349 43.25 6.84 -4.61
C LEU A 349 42.82 8.16 -5.25
N SER A 350 41.52 8.40 -5.24
CA SER A 350 40.91 9.62 -5.76
C SER A 350 40.75 10.73 -4.73
N GLU A 351 41.01 10.41 -3.45
CA GLU A 351 40.78 11.27 -2.30
C GLU A 351 39.37 11.88 -2.30
N THR A 352 38.35 11.08 -2.63
CA THR A 352 36.94 11.53 -2.68
C THR A 352 36.05 10.71 -1.77
N ASP A 353 34.93 11.28 -1.33
CA ASP A 353 33.96 10.56 -0.52
C ASP A 353 32.94 9.85 -1.43
N ILE A 354 32.88 8.52 -1.32
CA ILE A 354 32.00 7.69 -2.14
C ILE A 354 30.74 7.32 -1.37
N VAL A 355 29.58 7.40 -2.02
CA VAL A 355 28.29 6.91 -1.50
C VAL A 355 27.73 5.85 -2.42
N GLU A 356 27.48 4.67 -1.87
CA GLU A 356 26.96 3.52 -2.63
C GLU A 356 25.68 2.99 -1.98
N TYR A 357 24.91 2.23 -2.74
CA TYR A 357 23.88 1.38 -2.17
C TYR A 357 24.54 0.11 -1.64
N GLU A 358 24.53 -0.07 -0.33
CA GLU A 358 25.07 -1.27 0.31
C GLU A 358 23.93 -2.26 0.53
N PRO A 359 24.03 -3.50 0.01
CA PRO A 359 23.02 -4.53 0.23
C PRO A 359 23.04 -5.02 1.68
N VAL A 360 21.85 -5.28 2.21
CA VAL A 360 21.68 -5.86 3.54
C VAL A 360 21.36 -7.34 3.39
N ALA A 361 22.30 -8.21 3.75
CA ALA A 361 22.28 -9.63 3.40
C ALA A 361 20.99 -10.37 3.84
N ASP A 362 20.53 -10.17 5.07
CA ASP A 362 19.32 -10.82 5.57
C ASP A 362 18.04 -10.32 4.87
N ARG A 363 18.04 -9.06 4.42
CA ARG A 363 16.93 -8.49 3.64
C ARG A 363 16.90 -9.02 2.22
N VAL A 364 18.07 -9.09 1.56
CA VAL A 364 18.21 -9.70 0.22
C VAL A 364 17.74 -11.16 0.27
N HIS A 365 18.21 -11.93 1.24
CA HIS A 365 17.80 -13.32 1.44
C HIS A 365 16.28 -13.45 1.60
N PHE A 366 15.64 -12.64 2.46
CA PHE A 366 14.19 -12.69 2.66
C PHE A 366 13.41 -12.42 1.37
N VAL A 367 13.82 -11.41 0.59
CA VAL A 367 13.15 -11.08 -0.68
C VAL A 367 13.35 -12.18 -1.73
N CYS A 368 14.52 -12.80 -1.78
CA CYS A 368 14.78 -13.94 -2.66
C CYS A 368 13.99 -15.19 -2.25
N GLU A 369 13.85 -15.46 -0.95
CA GLU A 369 12.97 -16.52 -0.45
C GLU A 369 11.51 -16.24 -0.84
N MET A 370 11.04 -14.99 -0.66
CA MET A 370 9.69 -14.59 -1.04
C MET A 370 9.44 -14.79 -2.54
N ALA A 371 10.40 -14.40 -3.38
CA ALA A 371 10.35 -14.63 -4.82
C ALA A 371 10.25 -16.14 -5.14
N SER A 372 11.05 -16.96 -4.44
CA SER A 372 11.07 -18.41 -4.64
C SER A 372 9.72 -19.05 -4.26
N ARG A 373 9.11 -18.62 -3.16
CA ARG A 373 7.78 -19.11 -2.75
C ARG A 373 6.69 -18.76 -3.76
N TRP A 374 6.69 -17.53 -4.28
CA TRP A 374 5.73 -17.12 -5.30
C TRP A 374 5.92 -17.86 -6.63
N ALA A 375 7.17 -18.03 -7.08
CA ALA A 375 7.48 -18.79 -8.29
C ALA A 375 7.08 -20.28 -8.14
N GLN A 376 7.37 -20.89 -7.00
CA GLN A 376 6.95 -22.26 -6.69
C GLN A 376 5.42 -22.41 -6.67
N LEU A 377 4.70 -21.46 -6.06
CA LEU A 377 3.24 -21.45 -6.03
C LEU A 377 2.66 -21.43 -7.45
N ARG A 378 3.23 -20.59 -8.32
CA ARG A 378 2.86 -20.47 -9.73
C ARG A 378 3.04 -21.79 -10.48
N GLN A 379 4.20 -22.44 -10.35
CA GLN A 379 4.51 -23.68 -11.05
C GLN A 379 3.77 -24.91 -10.50
N LYS A 380 3.41 -24.90 -9.21
CA LYS A 380 2.79 -26.06 -8.55
C LYS A 380 1.37 -26.29 -9.09
N PRO A 381 1.00 -27.51 -9.52
CA PRO A 381 -0.37 -27.81 -9.97
C PRO A 381 -1.39 -27.61 -8.84
N ALA A 382 -2.58 -27.07 -9.16
CA ALA A 382 -3.64 -26.75 -8.20
C ALA A 382 -3.96 -27.90 -7.21
N LYS A 383 -4.09 -29.14 -7.71
CA LYS A 383 -4.34 -30.34 -6.89
C LYS A 383 -3.30 -30.60 -5.80
N ASN A 384 -2.07 -30.11 -5.98
CA ASN A 384 -0.95 -30.31 -5.07
C ASN A 384 -0.69 -29.08 -4.16
N ARG A 385 -1.36 -27.95 -4.42
CA ARG A 385 -1.19 -26.73 -3.61
C ARG A 385 -1.80 -26.93 -2.23
N ARG A 386 -1.06 -26.52 -1.20
CA ARG A 386 -1.45 -26.54 0.20
C ARG A 386 -1.75 -25.14 0.68
N ILE A 387 -2.98 -24.90 1.12
CA ILE A 387 -3.44 -23.57 1.53
C ILE A 387 -3.85 -23.61 3.00
N ALA A 388 -3.27 -22.71 3.81
CA ALA A 388 -3.71 -22.51 5.19
C ALA A 388 -4.69 -21.32 5.24
N MET A 389 -5.97 -21.61 5.44
CA MET A 389 -7.03 -20.60 5.60
C MET A 389 -7.18 -20.25 7.08
N ILE A 390 -6.76 -19.05 7.46
CA ILE A 390 -6.65 -18.57 8.83
C ILE A 390 -7.80 -17.60 9.12
N LEU A 391 -8.70 -17.98 10.03
CA LEU A 391 -9.81 -17.15 10.46
C LEU A 391 -9.42 -16.28 11.65
N ALA A 392 -9.81 -15.01 11.60
CA ALA A 392 -9.61 -14.08 12.71
C ALA A 392 -10.50 -14.43 13.92
N ASN A 393 -10.01 -14.10 15.11
CA ASN A 393 -10.77 -14.24 16.37
C ASN A 393 -10.52 -13.05 17.28
N TYR A 394 -11.02 -11.89 16.88
CA TYR A 394 -10.88 -10.65 17.65
C TYR A 394 -12.25 -10.03 17.92
N PRO A 395 -12.60 -9.68 19.18
CA PRO A 395 -11.94 -10.09 20.42
C PRO A 395 -11.95 -11.63 20.63
N ASN A 396 -11.00 -12.16 21.42
CA ASN A 396 -10.65 -13.58 21.52
C ASN A 396 -11.68 -14.50 22.23
N ARG A 397 -12.98 -14.34 21.94
CA ARG A 397 -14.08 -15.17 22.50
C ARG A 397 -14.54 -16.18 21.46
N ASP A 398 -15.00 -17.35 21.91
CA ASP A 398 -15.52 -18.39 21.00
C ASP A 398 -16.73 -17.89 20.17
N GLY A 399 -17.60 -17.05 20.74
CA GLY A 399 -18.70 -16.41 20.02
C GLY A 399 -18.28 -15.34 19.00
N ARG A 400 -16.97 -15.17 18.77
CA ARG A 400 -16.38 -14.22 17.80
C ARG A 400 -15.39 -14.92 16.85
N ILE A 401 -15.47 -16.25 16.71
CA ILE A 401 -14.67 -16.99 15.73
C ILE A 401 -15.09 -16.56 14.32
N GLY A 402 -14.12 -16.27 13.45
CA GLY A 402 -14.39 -15.77 12.11
C GLY A 402 -14.93 -14.33 12.11
N ASN A 403 -14.54 -13.50 13.09
CA ASN A 403 -14.98 -12.11 13.07
C ASN A 403 -14.46 -11.40 11.80
N GLY A 404 -15.38 -10.91 10.98
CA GLY A 404 -15.12 -10.15 9.77
C GLY A 404 -16.04 -8.95 9.71
N VAL A 405 -15.49 -7.74 9.61
CA VAL A 405 -16.32 -6.53 9.54
C VAL A 405 -17.19 -6.57 8.28
N GLY A 406 -18.50 -6.71 8.45
CA GLY A 406 -19.43 -6.76 7.33
C GLY A 406 -19.33 -8.02 6.47
N LEU A 407 -18.71 -9.08 6.97
CA LEU A 407 -18.53 -10.33 6.25
C LEU A 407 -19.08 -11.50 7.07
N ASP A 408 -19.88 -12.35 6.44
CA ASP A 408 -20.18 -13.69 6.93
C ASP A 408 -19.00 -14.59 6.59
N THR A 409 -17.96 -14.50 7.43
CA THR A 409 -16.71 -15.24 7.25
C THR A 409 -16.94 -16.75 7.19
N PRO A 410 -17.79 -17.38 8.04
CA PRO A 410 -18.05 -18.81 7.95
C PRO A 410 -18.70 -19.23 6.62
N ALA A 411 -19.73 -18.52 6.15
CA ALA A 411 -20.36 -18.83 4.87
C ALA A 411 -19.38 -18.58 3.71
N GLY A 412 -18.64 -17.47 3.75
CA GLY A 412 -17.61 -17.13 2.77
C GLY A 412 -16.49 -18.18 2.70
N ALA A 413 -16.05 -18.70 3.85
CA ALA A 413 -15.05 -19.77 3.92
C ALA A 413 -15.53 -21.04 3.20
N VAL A 414 -16.80 -21.44 3.39
CA VAL A 414 -17.39 -22.59 2.69
C VAL A 414 -17.45 -22.32 1.18
N LYS A 415 -17.85 -21.11 0.75
CA LYS A 415 -17.86 -20.73 -0.68
C LYS A 415 -16.47 -20.78 -1.29
N VAL A 416 -15.44 -20.36 -0.56
CA VAL A 416 -14.03 -20.50 -0.99
C VAL A 416 -13.63 -21.96 -1.12
N LEU A 417 -13.98 -22.82 -0.17
CA LEU A 417 -13.67 -24.25 -0.22
C LEU A 417 -14.34 -24.94 -1.42
N GLU A 418 -15.61 -24.61 -1.71
CA GLU A 418 -16.34 -25.06 -2.89
C GLU A 418 -15.63 -24.61 -4.18
N ALA A 419 -15.33 -23.31 -4.29
CA ALA A 419 -14.65 -22.75 -5.45
C ALA A 419 -13.26 -23.37 -5.69
N LEU A 420 -12.49 -23.62 -4.63
CA LEU A 420 -11.20 -24.31 -4.71
C LEU A 420 -11.38 -25.73 -5.28
N LYS A 421 -12.36 -26.47 -4.78
CA LYS A 421 -12.66 -27.83 -5.26
C LYS A 421 -13.05 -27.83 -6.74
N ASP A 422 -13.92 -26.90 -7.14
CA ASP A 422 -14.38 -26.76 -8.53
C ASP A 422 -13.25 -26.37 -9.49
N ASN A 423 -12.21 -25.72 -8.97
CA ASN A 423 -11.00 -25.34 -9.72
C ASN A 423 -9.84 -26.33 -9.54
N GLY A 424 -10.13 -27.57 -9.14
CA GLY A 424 -9.18 -28.69 -9.16
C GLY A 424 -8.19 -28.73 -7.99
N TYR A 425 -8.39 -27.94 -6.93
CA TYR A 425 -7.67 -28.12 -5.68
C TYR A 425 -8.18 -29.37 -4.94
N ARG A 426 -7.30 -30.02 -4.20
CA ARG A 426 -7.68 -31.18 -3.38
C ARG A 426 -8.32 -30.70 -2.07
N VAL A 427 -9.65 -30.65 -2.06
CA VAL A 427 -10.46 -30.32 -0.88
C VAL A 427 -11.36 -31.52 -0.52
N ASP A 428 -11.14 -32.08 0.66
CA ASP A 428 -11.88 -33.24 1.17
C ASP A 428 -12.86 -32.77 2.27
N ASP A 429 -14.02 -33.43 2.43
CA ASP A 429 -14.92 -33.25 3.60
C ASP A 429 -15.34 -31.79 3.94
N ILE A 430 -15.75 -31.03 2.91
CA ILE A 430 -16.22 -29.63 3.07
C ILE A 430 -17.43 -29.59 4.01
N PRO A 431 -17.44 -28.74 5.06
CA PRO A 431 -18.61 -28.58 5.92
C PRO A 431 -19.86 -28.13 5.15
N ALA A 432 -21.04 -28.62 5.55
CA ALA A 432 -22.30 -28.34 4.85
C ALA A 432 -22.73 -26.86 4.84
N GLY A 433 -22.10 -26.01 5.65
CA GLY A 433 -22.39 -24.58 5.76
C GLY A 433 -21.57 -23.91 6.87
N GLY A 434 -21.77 -22.60 7.05
CA GLY A 434 -21.03 -21.80 8.04
C GLY A 434 -21.17 -22.32 9.48
N ASP A 435 -22.38 -22.69 9.90
CA ASP A 435 -22.61 -23.25 11.24
C ASP A 435 -21.87 -24.57 11.47
N ALA A 436 -21.88 -25.47 10.47
CA ALA A 436 -21.16 -26.73 10.54
C ALA A 436 -19.63 -26.51 10.60
N LEU A 437 -19.13 -25.50 9.89
CA LEU A 437 -17.73 -25.11 9.96
C LEU A 437 -17.35 -24.62 11.37
N ILE A 438 -18.14 -23.73 11.95
CA ILE A 438 -17.90 -23.19 13.30
C ILE A 438 -18.02 -24.27 14.37
N ALA A 439 -19.02 -25.15 14.28
CA ALA A 439 -19.17 -26.27 15.19
C ALA A 439 -17.94 -27.19 15.17
N ARG A 440 -17.38 -27.46 13.98
CA ARG A 440 -16.14 -28.24 13.82
C ARG A 440 -14.93 -27.52 14.41
N MET A 441 -14.81 -26.21 14.24
CA MET A 441 -13.75 -25.41 14.86
C MET A 441 -13.84 -25.42 16.40
N MET A 442 -15.05 -25.26 16.95
CA MET A 442 -15.27 -25.24 18.40
C MET A 442 -15.03 -26.58 19.09
N ALA A 443 -15.12 -27.69 18.34
CA ALA A 443 -14.76 -29.02 18.81
C ALA A 443 -13.23 -29.17 19.00
N GLY A 444 -12.43 -28.39 18.27
CA GLY A 444 -10.97 -28.36 18.36
C GLY A 444 -10.42 -27.24 19.26
N PRO A 445 -9.09 -27.06 19.32
CA PRO A 445 -8.47 -25.97 20.06
C PRO A 445 -8.96 -24.58 19.61
N THR A 446 -9.27 -23.71 20.58
CA THR A 446 -9.55 -22.29 20.35
C THR A 446 -8.78 -21.43 21.36
N ASN A 447 -8.85 -20.10 21.22
CA ASN A 447 -8.24 -19.15 22.15
C ASN A 447 -8.76 -19.22 23.60
N ASP A 448 -9.90 -19.88 23.86
CA ASP A 448 -10.34 -20.27 25.21
C ASP A 448 -9.56 -21.51 25.70
N PHE A 449 -8.27 -21.31 26.00
CA PHE A 449 -7.36 -22.39 26.40
C PHE A 449 -7.79 -23.13 27.67
N LYS A 450 -8.66 -22.53 28.50
CA LYS A 450 -9.19 -23.18 29.71
C LYS A 450 -10.02 -24.43 29.38
N LYS A 451 -10.63 -24.46 28.19
CA LYS A 451 -11.41 -25.61 27.70
C LYS A 451 -10.59 -26.59 26.87
N LEU A 452 -9.30 -26.31 26.64
CA LEU A 452 -8.45 -27.11 25.76
C LEU A 452 -8.39 -28.59 26.17
N ALA A 453 -8.42 -28.90 27.47
CA ALA A 453 -8.43 -30.28 27.99
C ALA A 453 -9.65 -31.11 27.56
N SER A 454 -10.77 -30.46 27.24
CA SER A 454 -12.00 -31.12 26.80
C SER A 454 -12.17 -31.14 25.28
N ARG A 455 -11.22 -30.57 24.53
CA ARG A 455 -11.31 -30.38 23.07
C ARG A 455 -10.49 -31.43 22.31
N ASN A 456 -10.95 -31.74 21.11
CA ASN A 456 -10.30 -32.71 20.24
C ASN A 456 -9.13 -32.06 19.49
N VAL A 457 -7.90 -32.41 19.84
CA VAL A 457 -6.69 -31.90 19.17
C VAL A 457 -6.40 -32.80 17.97
N THR A 458 -6.57 -32.28 16.76
CA THR A 458 -6.30 -33.03 15.51
C THR A 458 -4.95 -32.70 14.88
N GLU A 459 -4.40 -31.52 15.19
CA GLU A 459 -3.12 -31.05 14.67
C GLU A 459 -2.21 -30.66 15.83
N THR A 460 -0.94 -31.02 15.73
CA THR A 460 0.07 -30.81 16.77
C THR A 460 1.38 -30.38 16.15
N LEU A 461 2.24 -29.69 16.89
CA LEU A 461 3.65 -29.47 16.53
C LEU A 461 4.52 -30.04 17.64
N SER A 462 5.48 -30.90 17.30
CA SER A 462 6.38 -31.48 18.32
C SER A 462 7.22 -30.39 19.00
N MET A 463 7.58 -30.61 20.27
CA MET A 463 8.46 -29.68 20.98
C MET A 463 9.83 -29.54 20.28
N ALA A 464 10.35 -30.62 19.69
CA ALA A 464 11.59 -30.60 18.95
C ALA A 464 11.49 -29.70 17.71
N ASP A 465 10.43 -29.83 16.90
CA ASP A 465 10.23 -28.99 15.72
C ASP A 465 10.00 -27.52 16.10
N TYR A 466 9.30 -27.28 17.20
CA TYR A 466 9.16 -25.92 17.75
C TYR A 466 10.51 -25.32 18.16
N GLN A 467 11.38 -26.08 18.84
CA GLN A 467 12.71 -25.62 19.22
C GLN A 467 13.61 -25.35 18.00
N ILE A 468 13.53 -26.18 16.95
CA ILE A 468 14.24 -25.94 15.67
C ILE A 468 13.71 -24.67 15.00
N PHE A 469 12.40 -24.40 15.09
CA PHE A 469 11.84 -23.15 14.59
C PHE A 469 12.32 -21.95 15.40
N LEU A 470 12.16 -21.97 16.73
CA LEU A 470 12.53 -20.86 17.61
C LEU A 470 14.02 -20.52 17.52
N SER A 471 14.89 -21.53 17.47
CA SER A 471 16.34 -21.36 17.33
C SER A 471 16.77 -20.76 15.99
N SER A 472 15.92 -20.83 14.95
CA SER A 472 16.18 -20.19 13.66
C SER A 472 15.84 -18.70 13.62
N LEU A 473 15.12 -18.18 14.62
CA LEU A 473 14.80 -16.75 14.74
C LEU A 473 16.01 -15.98 15.29
N PRO A 474 16.12 -14.65 15.07
CA PRO A 474 17.16 -13.83 15.70
C PRO A 474 17.18 -13.99 17.22
N LYS A 475 18.38 -13.97 17.80
CA LYS A 475 18.58 -14.17 19.25
C LYS A 475 17.77 -13.18 20.09
N ALA A 476 17.67 -11.92 19.67
CA ALA A 476 16.87 -10.90 20.33
C ALA A 476 15.38 -11.28 20.44
N LEU A 477 14.82 -11.94 19.41
CA LEU A 477 13.44 -12.42 19.47
C LEU A 477 13.30 -13.60 20.42
N GLN A 478 14.22 -14.57 20.35
CA GLN A 478 14.20 -15.71 21.26
C GLN A 478 14.20 -15.23 22.71
N ASP A 479 15.13 -14.34 23.07
CA ASP A 479 15.27 -13.80 24.41
C ASP A 479 14.02 -13.05 24.85
N ALA A 480 13.41 -12.25 23.98
CA ALA A 480 12.17 -11.53 24.27
C ALA A 480 10.98 -12.48 24.55
N VAL A 481 10.85 -13.60 23.84
CA VAL A 481 9.79 -14.59 24.16
C VAL A 481 10.06 -15.22 25.52
N PHE A 482 11.29 -15.68 25.78
CA PHE A 482 11.64 -16.31 27.05
C PHE A 482 11.46 -15.37 28.25
N GLU A 483 11.85 -14.09 28.09
CA GLU A 483 11.67 -13.08 29.13
C GLU A 483 10.19 -12.84 29.42
N ARG A 484 9.34 -12.76 28.38
CA ARG A 484 7.92 -12.45 28.56
C ARG A 484 7.09 -13.64 29.00
N TRP A 485 7.36 -14.82 28.45
CA TRP A 485 6.50 -16.00 28.51
C TRP A 485 7.16 -17.21 29.19
N SER A 486 8.39 -17.07 29.68
CA SER A 486 9.17 -18.16 30.32
C SER A 486 9.46 -19.31 29.36
N ALA A 487 9.52 -20.55 29.85
CA ALA A 487 9.83 -21.71 29.02
C ALA A 487 8.60 -22.17 28.20
N PRO A 488 8.77 -22.73 26.98
CA PRO A 488 7.65 -23.15 26.15
C PRO A 488 6.71 -24.15 26.82
N GLU A 489 7.22 -24.95 27.75
CA GLU A 489 6.47 -25.97 28.51
C GLU A 489 5.42 -25.37 29.45
N VAL A 490 5.50 -24.08 29.79
CA VAL A 490 4.49 -23.40 30.62
C VAL A 490 3.36 -22.80 29.80
N ASP A 491 3.47 -22.81 28.46
CA ASP A 491 2.44 -22.26 27.58
C ASP A 491 1.12 -23.05 27.71
N PRO A 492 -0.05 -22.39 27.79
CA PRO A 492 -1.34 -23.07 27.96
C PRO A 492 -1.71 -24.07 26.86
N PHE A 493 -1.10 -23.99 25.67
CA PHE A 493 -1.33 -24.92 24.57
C PHE A 493 -0.31 -26.06 24.50
N PHE A 494 0.72 -26.04 25.35
CA PHE A 494 1.66 -27.13 25.44
C PHE A 494 1.03 -28.35 26.14
N ARG A 495 1.31 -29.53 25.61
CA ARG A 495 0.91 -30.82 26.17
C ARG A 495 2.16 -31.63 26.49
N PRO A 496 2.40 -31.98 27.77
CA PRO A 496 3.54 -32.80 28.14
C PRO A 496 3.36 -34.21 27.56
N GLY A 497 4.46 -34.77 27.08
CA GLY A 497 4.54 -36.16 26.65
C GLY A 497 4.74 -37.11 27.83
N GLU A 498 4.11 -38.28 27.79
CA GLU A 498 4.43 -39.37 28.74
C GLU A 498 5.70 -40.12 28.31
N VAL A 499 5.95 -40.21 27.00
CA VAL A 499 7.05 -40.97 26.38
C VAL A 499 7.89 -40.16 25.39
N ASP A 500 7.49 -38.91 25.11
CA ASP A 500 8.20 -37.97 24.22
C ASP A 500 8.39 -36.60 24.90
N CYS A 501 8.99 -35.65 24.19
CA CYS A 501 9.25 -34.30 24.70
C CYS A 501 7.99 -33.39 24.74
N GLY A 502 6.79 -33.92 24.47
CA GLY A 502 5.56 -33.16 24.37
C GLY A 502 5.37 -32.44 23.03
N HIS A 503 4.22 -31.78 22.90
CA HIS A 503 3.80 -31.09 21.68
C HIS A 503 2.89 -29.90 21.97
N PHE A 504 2.81 -28.95 21.04
CA PHE A 504 1.81 -27.89 21.04
C PHE A 504 0.53 -28.36 20.36
N ALA A 505 -0.62 -28.10 20.99
CA ALA A 505 -1.92 -28.24 20.33
C ALA A 505 -2.13 -27.09 19.33
N ILE A 506 -2.41 -27.41 18.07
CA ILE A 506 -2.60 -26.42 17.00
C ILE A 506 -4.09 -26.24 16.73
N SER A 507 -4.55 -24.98 16.71
CA SER A 507 -5.94 -24.61 16.41
C SER A 507 -6.25 -24.73 14.91
N ALA A 508 -6.20 -25.93 14.37
CA ALA A 508 -6.44 -26.22 12.96
C ALA A 508 -7.01 -27.63 12.73
N PHE A 509 -7.67 -27.82 11.58
CA PHE A 509 -7.99 -29.13 11.03
C PHE A 509 -7.81 -29.14 9.50
N ARG A 510 -7.53 -30.32 8.93
CA ARG A 510 -7.30 -30.49 7.48
C ARG A 510 -8.53 -30.98 6.74
N LEU A 511 -8.66 -30.51 5.50
CA LEU A 511 -9.65 -30.84 4.48
C LEU A 511 -8.90 -31.22 3.19
N GLY A 512 -8.11 -32.30 3.23
CA GLY A 512 -7.20 -32.67 2.14
C GLY A 512 -5.93 -31.83 2.16
N ASN A 513 -5.69 -31.02 1.11
CA ASN A 513 -4.56 -30.09 1.06
C ASN A 513 -4.90 -28.70 1.59
N ILE A 514 -6.11 -28.47 2.10
CA ILE A 514 -6.50 -27.21 2.73
C ILE A 514 -6.52 -27.40 4.24
N ALA A 515 -5.96 -26.47 5.01
CA ALA A 515 -6.11 -26.41 6.46
C ALA A 515 -6.99 -25.22 6.84
N VAL A 516 -8.03 -25.45 7.64
CA VAL A 516 -8.80 -24.36 8.25
C VAL A 516 -8.31 -24.14 9.66
N CYS A 517 -7.92 -22.91 9.94
CA CYS A 517 -7.17 -22.54 11.12
C CYS A 517 -7.87 -21.41 11.87
N LEU A 518 -7.74 -21.39 13.20
CA LEU A 518 -8.08 -20.24 14.02
C LEU A 518 -6.80 -19.49 14.39
N GLN A 519 -6.74 -18.19 14.10
CA GLN A 519 -5.57 -17.40 14.45
C GLN A 519 -5.37 -17.36 15.97
N PRO A 520 -4.18 -17.70 16.48
CA PRO A 520 -3.90 -17.62 17.91
C PRO A 520 -3.99 -16.19 18.44
N ALA A 521 -4.41 -16.05 19.69
CA ALA A 521 -4.42 -14.79 20.41
C ALA A 521 -3.01 -14.24 20.66
N ARG A 522 -2.85 -12.90 20.70
CA ARG A 522 -1.58 -12.21 20.97
C ARG A 522 -1.04 -12.37 22.40
N GLY A 523 -1.76 -13.03 23.30
CA GLY A 523 -1.32 -13.29 24.68
C GLY A 523 -2.00 -12.46 25.78
N TYR A 524 -2.74 -11.39 25.46
CA TYR A 524 -3.50 -10.59 26.45
C TYR A 524 -4.50 -11.43 27.29
N ASN A 525 -4.95 -12.57 26.76
CA ASN A 525 -5.84 -13.51 27.43
C ASN A 525 -5.10 -14.46 28.40
N ILE A 526 -3.77 -14.59 28.31
CA ILE A 526 -2.96 -15.49 29.14
C ILE A 526 -2.68 -14.84 30.49
N ASP A 527 -2.21 -13.59 30.48
CA ASP A 527 -2.00 -12.78 31.70
C ASP A 527 -2.56 -11.35 31.53
N PRO A 528 -3.89 -11.17 31.68
CA PRO A 528 -4.52 -9.86 31.50
C PRO A 528 -4.00 -8.77 32.43
N LYS A 529 -3.53 -9.14 33.64
CA LYS A 529 -3.13 -8.18 34.67
C LYS A 529 -1.78 -7.54 34.33
N ALA A 530 -0.82 -8.33 33.85
CA ALA A 530 0.49 -7.81 33.46
C ALA A 530 0.51 -7.21 32.04
N THR A 531 -0.43 -7.58 31.17
CA THR A 531 -0.47 -7.13 29.76
C THR A 531 -1.33 -5.90 29.50
N TYR A 532 -2.16 -5.47 30.45
CA TYR A 532 -3.18 -4.44 30.22
C TYR A 532 -2.64 -3.11 29.65
N HIS A 533 -1.39 -2.76 29.98
CA HIS A 533 -0.73 -1.53 29.54
C HIS A 533 0.47 -1.76 28.61
N ASP A 534 0.61 -2.97 28.05
CA ASP A 534 1.75 -3.35 27.20
C ASP A 534 1.33 -3.34 25.71
N PRO A 535 1.52 -2.23 24.99
CA PRO A 535 1.21 -2.15 23.56
C PRO A 535 2.17 -2.97 22.69
N ASP A 536 3.37 -3.28 23.20
CA ASP A 536 4.44 -3.97 22.49
C ASP A 536 4.54 -5.45 22.88
N LEU A 537 3.43 -6.02 23.37
CA LEU A 537 3.34 -7.41 23.80
C LEU A 537 3.81 -8.37 22.69
N VAL A 538 4.91 -9.07 22.96
CA VAL A 538 5.50 -10.08 22.07
C VAL A 538 4.61 -11.33 22.00
N PRO A 539 4.54 -12.03 20.86
CA PRO A 539 3.69 -13.20 20.71
C PRO A 539 4.12 -14.36 21.63
N PRO A 540 3.16 -15.08 22.24
CA PRO A 540 3.43 -16.26 23.07
C PRO A 540 3.94 -17.46 22.25
N HIS A 541 4.43 -18.50 22.95
CA HIS A 541 5.01 -19.68 22.31
C HIS A 541 4.00 -20.39 21.39
N ASN A 542 2.74 -20.53 21.79
CA ASN A 542 1.69 -21.14 20.95
C ASN A 542 1.42 -20.38 19.64
N TYR A 543 1.54 -19.04 19.66
CA TYR A 543 1.40 -18.22 18.45
C TYR A 543 2.52 -18.57 17.46
N LEU A 544 3.75 -18.66 17.96
CA LEU A 544 4.91 -19.04 17.15
C LEU A 544 4.83 -20.50 16.69
N ALA A 545 4.39 -21.42 17.55
CA ALA A 545 4.19 -22.84 17.23
C ALA A 545 3.15 -23.02 16.12
N PHE A 546 2.05 -22.25 16.15
CA PHE A 546 1.06 -22.24 15.08
C PHE A 546 1.67 -21.87 13.72
N TYR A 547 2.40 -20.76 13.62
CA TYR A 547 3.01 -20.37 12.34
C TYR A 547 4.19 -21.27 11.95
N ALA A 548 4.89 -21.86 12.92
CA ALA A 548 5.89 -22.89 12.66
C ALA A 548 5.26 -24.13 12.01
N TRP A 549 4.12 -24.59 12.52
CA TRP A 549 3.34 -25.68 11.93
C TRP A 549 2.87 -25.33 10.51
N VAL A 550 2.30 -24.13 10.31
CA VAL A 550 1.88 -23.66 8.96
C VAL A 550 3.04 -23.70 7.97
N ARG A 551 4.22 -23.23 8.37
CA ARG A 551 5.41 -23.10 7.51
C ARG A 551 6.12 -24.42 7.23
N ARG A 552 6.24 -25.29 8.24
CA ARG A 552 7.14 -26.44 8.19
C ARG A 552 6.41 -27.77 8.11
N GLU A 553 5.43 -28.00 8.97
CA GLU A 553 4.76 -29.31 9.07
C GLU A 553 3.59 -29.45 8.11
N PHE A 554 2.67 -28.49 8.10
CA PHE A 554 1.66 -28.39 7.03
C PHE A 554 2.32 -28.02 5.70
N SER A 555 3.41 -27.25 5.77
CA SER A 555 4.18 -26.77 4.61
C SER A 555 3.28 -26.05 3.60
N ALA A 556 2.57 -25.02 4.07
CA ALA A 556 1.70 -24.20 3.22
C ALA A 556 2.49 -23.63 2.04
N ASP A 557 1.91 -23.68 0.84
CA ASP A 557 2.41 -22.94 -0.33
C ASP A 557 1.91 -21.50 -0.30
N ALA A 558 0.73 -21.26 0.29
CA ALA A 558 0.18 -19.93 0.53
C ALA A 558 -0.72 -19.93 1.78
N VAL A 559 -0.87 -18.75 2.38
CA VAL A 559 -1.84 -18.51 3.47
C VAL A 559 -2.98 -17.62 2.96
N CYS A 560 -4.17 -17.84 3.52
CA CYS A 560 -5.33 -17.01 3.31
C CYS A 560 -5.84 -16.50 4.65
N HIS A 561 -5.60 -15.23 4.98
CA HIS A 561 -6.26 -14.63 6.12
C HIS A 561 -7.67 -14.22 5.70
N LEU A 562 -8.70 -14.84 6.26
CA LEU A 562 -10.08 -14.60 5.86
C LEU A 562 -10.82 -13.80 6.94
N GLY A 563 -11.21 -12.59 6.56
CA GLY A 563 -11.96 -11.67 7.41
C GLY A 563 -11.09 -10.55 8.00
N LYS A 564 -11.58 -9.31 7.88
CA LYS A 564 -11.01 -8.14 8.54
C LYS A 564 -11.26 -8.20 10.06
N HIS A 565 -10.25 -8.12 10.92
CA HIS A 565 -8.80 -8.21 10.68
C HIS A 565 -8.21 -9.34 11.51
N GLY A 566 -7.19 -9.99 10.95
CA GLY A 566 -6.22 -10.76 11.70
C GLY A 566 -5.37 -9.87 12.61
N ASN A 567 -4.47 -10.50 13.36
CA ASN A 567 -3.65 -9.83 14.36
C ASN A 567 -2.14 -9.88 14.05
N LEU A 568 -1.73 -10.49 12.92
CA LEU A 568 -0.33 -10.73 12.55
C LEU A 568 0.37 -9.45 12.11
N GLU A 569 -0.25 -8.68 11.22
CA GLU A 569 0.22 -7.40 10.69
C GLU A 569 0.33 -6.32 11.78
N TRP A 570 -0.29 -6.56 12.93
CA TRP A 570 -0.29 -5.67 14.10
C TRP A 570 0.73 -6.07 15.16
N LEU A 571 1.42 -7.21 15.01
CA LEU A 571 2.47 -7.62 15.96
C LEU A 571 3.58 -6.55 16.07
N PRO A 572 4.31 -6.49 17.21
CA PRO A 572 5.28 -5.44 17.44
C PRO A 572 6.42 -5.46 16.39
N GLY A 573 6.99 -4.30 16.12
CA GLY A 573 8.06 -4.11 15.13
C GLY A 573 7.90 -2.82 14.33
N LYS A 574 8.70 -2.68 13.27
CA LYS A 574 8.70 -1.48 12.42
C LYS A 574 7.36 -1.29 11.70
N ALA A 575 6.98 -0.04 11.44
CA ALA A 575 5.72 0.32 10.77
C ALA A 575 5.64 -0.20 9.32
N LEU A 576 6.78 -0.24 8.61
CA LEU A 576 6.94 -0.90 7.31
C LEU A 576 8.43 -1.23 7.09
N ALA A 577 8.76 -1.85 5.94
CA ALA A 577 10.13 -2.29 5.62
C ALA A 577 10.75 -3.08 6.79
N LEU A 578 10.11 -4.18 7.15
CA LEU A 578 10.42 -4.95 8.35
C LEU A 578 11.87 -5.46 8.34
N SER A 579 12.43 -5.63 9.54
CA SER A 579 13.68 -6.37 9.79
C SER A 579 13.38 -7.81 10.21
N ALA A 580 14.42 -8.66 10.31
CA ALA A 580 14.30 -10.03 10.82
C ALA A 580 13.75 -10.08 12.26
N GLU A 581 13.91 -8.97 13.00
CA GLU A 581 13.47 -8.77 14.37
C GLU A 581 12.04 -8.21 14.47
N CYS A 582 11.29 -8.17 13.37
CA CYS A 582 9.88 -7.80 13.40
C CYS A 582 9.01 -9.05 13.50
N TRP A 583 8.13 -9.10 14.49
CA TRP A 583 7.28 -10.26 14.77
C TRP A 583 6.37 -10.72 13.62
N PRO A 584 5.77 -9.83 12.78
CA PRO A 584 5.00 -10.29 11.63
C PRO A 584 5.85 -11.14 10.66
N GLU A 585 7.12 -10.75 10.45
CA GLU A 585 8.06 -11.47 9.61
C GLU A 585 8.55 -12.76 10.28
N ALA A 586 8.89 -12.70 11.56
CA ALA A 586 9.34 -13.88 12.31
C ALA A 586 8.30 -15.00 12.32
N ALA A 587 7.01 -14.64 12.48
CA ALA A 587 5.91 -15.58 12.45
C ALA A 587 5.67 -16.11 11.02
N LEU A 588 5.24 -15.25 10.09
CA LEU A 588 4.78 -15.67 8.75
C LEU A 588 5.92 -16.13 7.83
N GLY A 589 7.11 -15.55 7.98
CA GLY A 589 8.20 -15.70 7.03
C GLY A 589 7.85 -15.12 5.66
N ALA A 590 8.42 -15.74 4.62
CA ALA A 590 8.28 -15.30 3.23
C ALA A 590 7.07 -15.94 2.50
N LEU A 591 6.08 -16.47 3.23
CA LEU A 591 4.91 -17.13 2.64
C LEU A 591 4.02 -16.13 1.86
N PRO A 592 3.54 -16.50 0.66
CA PRO A 592 2.48 -15.78 -0.04
C PRO A 592 1.25 -15.64 0.84
N ASN A 593 0.78 -14.39 1.02
CA ASN A 593 -0.35 -14.06 1.88
C ASN A 593 -1.47 -13.44 1.05
N ILE A 594 -2.55 -14.17 0.82
CA ILE A 594 -3.73 -13.72 0.10
C ILE A 594 -4.77 -13.33 1.16
N TYR A 595 -5.44 -12.19 1.00
CA TYR A 595 -6.22 -11.61 2.10
C TYR A 595 -7.51 -10.97 1.61
N PRO A 596 -8.64 -11.70 1.66
CA PRO A 596 -9.95 -11.10 1.45
C PRO A 596 -10.23 -9.97 2.46
N PHE A 597 -10.54 -8.77 1.96
CA PHE A 597 -10.65 -7.57 2.77
C PHE A 597 -11.77 -6.65 2.29
N ILE A 598 -12.46 -5.95 3.20
CA ILE A 598 -13.58 -5.07 2.80
C ILE A 598 -13.07 -3.85 2.03
N VAL A 599 -13.69 -3.54 0.88
CA VAL A 599 -13.24 -2.47 -0.04
C VAL A 599 -13.22 -1.07 0.60
N ASN A 600 -14.06 -0.84 1.62
CA ASN A 600 -14.21 0.46 2.25
C ASN A 600 -13.28 0.70 3.44
N ASP A 601 -12.32 -0.19 3.69
CA ASP A 601 -11.37 -0.07 4.78
C ASP A 601 -9.90 -0.09 4.32
N PRO A 602 -9.47 0.94 3.57
CA PRO A 602 -8.12 1.00 3.02
C PRO A 602 -7.03 1.02 4.07
N GLY A 603 -7.28 1.63 5.24
CA GLY A 603 -6.24 1.86 6.25
C GLY A 603 -5.66 0.55 6.79
N GLU A 604 -6.51 -0.37 7.21
CA GLU A 604 -6.07 -1.64 7.80
C GLU A 604 -5.60 -2.63 6.73
N GLY A 605 -6.24 -2.67 5.55
CA GLY A 605 -5.74 -3.50 4.45
C GLY A 605 -4.36 -3.04 3.96
N THR A 606 -4.09 -1.74 3.96
CA THR A 606 -2.74 -1.21 3.67
C THR A 606 -1.71 -1.64 4.71
N GLN A 607 -2.09 -1.75 5.98
CA GLN A 607 -1.21 -2.30 7.02
C GLN A 607 -0.82 -3.75 6.70
N ALA A 608 -1.78 -4.58 6.30
CA ALA A 608 -1.51 -5.95 5.88
C ALA A 608 -0.59 -6.01 4.64
N LYS A 609 -0.81 -5.16 3.64
CA LYS A 609 0.07 -5.05 2.46
C LYS A 609 1.52 -4.72 2.86
N ARG A 610 1.70 -3.72 3.73
CA ARG A 610 3.03 -3.15 4.05
C ARG A 610 3.81 -3.91 5.12
N ARG A 611 3.15 -4.64 6.03
CA ARG A 611 3.79 -5.41 7.10
C ARG A 611 3.76 -6.92 6.90
N ALA A 612 2.82 -7.44 6.14
CA ALA A 612 2.68 -8.88 5.89
C ALA A 612 2.79 -9.26 4.41
N GLY A 613 3.12 -8.32 3.51
CA GLY A 613 3.25 -8.60 2.07
C GLY A 613 1.95 -9.13 1.45
N ALA A 614 0.80 -8.71 1.98
CA ALA A 614 -0.49 -9.25 1.60
C ALA A 614 -0.89 -8.81 0.18
N VAL A 615 -1.43 -9.76 -0.59
CA VAL A 615 -2.25 -9.49 -1.78
C VAL A 615 -3.69 -9.41 -1.30
N ILE A 616 -4.23 -8.19 -1.29
CA ILE A 616 -5.61 -7.99 -0.91
C ILE A 616 -6.51 -8.51 -2.03
N ILE A 617 -7.60 -9.19 -1.68
CA ILE A 617 -8.71 -9.44 -2.60
C ILE A 617 -9.90 -8.69 -2.02
N ASP A 618 -10.18 -7.51 -2.56
CA ASP A 618 -11.23 -6.69 -2.00
C ASP A 618 -12.61 -7.34 -2.18
N HIS A 619 -13.51 -7.10 -1.24
CA HIS A 619 -14.88 -7.61 -1.29
C HIS A 619 -15.91 -6.52 -1.00
N LEU A 620 -17.13 -6.78 -1.45
CA LEU A 620 -18.24 -5.85 -1.32
C LEU A 620 -18.56 -5.55 0.15
N THR A 621 -19.09 -4.36 0.40
CA THR A 621 -19.71 -4.06 1.70
C THR A 621 -21.01 -4.85 1.84
N PRO A 622 -21.51 -5.09 3.07
CA PRO A 622 -22.87 -5.58 3.26
C PRO A 622 -23.90 -4.75 2.47
N PRO A 623 -24.99 -5.39 2.02
CA PRO A 623 -26.17 -4.66 1.55
C PRO A 623 -26.62 -3.64 2.60
N LEU A 624 -27.03 -2.46 2.15
CA LEU A 624 -27.60 -1.43 3.02
C LEU A 624 -29.10 -1.35 2.80
N THR A 625 -29.84 -1.03 3.86
CA THR A 625 -31.29 -0.73 3.85
C THR A 625 -31.56 0.48 4.75
N ARG A 626 -32.76 1.05 4.66
CA ARG A 626 -33.30 2.00 5.66
C ARG A 626 -33.54 1.27 6.98
N ALA A 627 -33.36 1.97 8.10
CA ALA A 627 -33.55 1.39 9.43
C ALA A 627 -35.01 1.04 9.72
N GLU A 628 -35.94 1.84 9.17
CA GLU A 628 -37.38 1.76 9.43
C GLU A 628 -37.74 1.94 10.92
N SER A 629 -39.01 2.16 11.22
CA SER A 629 -39.50 2.27 12.60
C SER A 629 -39.90 0.91 13.17
N TYR A 630 -39.50 0.60 14.41
CA TYR A 630 -39.87 -0.64 15.09
C TYR A 630 -40.10 -0.47 16.60
N GLY A 631 -40.87 -1.38 17.19
CA GLY A 631 -41.15 -1.38 18.63
C GLY A 631 -41.73 -0.05 19.11
N PRO A 632 -41.23 0.52 20.23
CA PRO A 632 -41.74 1.79 20.77
C PRO A 632 -41.62 2.98 19.81
N LEU A 633 -40.67 2.98 18.86
CA LEU A 633 -40.53 4.04 17.86
C LEU A 633 -41.70 4.04 16.88
N ARG A 634 -42.12 2.84 16.45
CA ARG A 634 -43.31 2.68 15.60
C ARG A 634 -44.59 3.02 16.35
N ASP A 635 -44.67 2.63 17.63
CA ASP A 635 -45.83 2.96 18.46
C ASP A 635 -45.90 4.49 18.71
N LEU A 636 -44.76 5.17 18.86
CA LEU A 636 -44.66 6.63 18.90
C LEU A 636 -45.07 7.26 17.57
N GLU A 637 -44.57 6.76 16.43
CA GLU A 637 -44.95 7.23 15.09
C GLU A 637 -46.47 7.13 14.89
N GLN A 638 -47.09 6.00 15.22
CA GLN A 638 -48.55 5.83 15.17
C GLN A 638 -49.31 6.82 16.06
N LEU A 639 -48.84 7.07 17.28
CA LEU A 639 -49.47 8.03 18.19
C LEU A 639 -49.31 9.47 17.66
N VAL A 640 -48.16 9.79 17.10
CA VAL A 640 -47.88 11.09 16.46
C VAL A 640 -48.77 11.27 15.21
N ASP A 641 -48.89 10.26 14.34
CA ASP A 641 -49.83 10.24 13.22
C ASP A 641 -51.26 10.54 13.69
N GLU A 642 -51.74 9.79 14.69
CA GLU A 642 -53.08 9.95 15.27
C GLU A 642 -53.29 11.34 15.89
N TYR A 643 -52.26 11.92 16.51
CA TYR A 643 -52.28 13.29 17.05
C TYR A 643 -52.50 14.31 15.95
N TYR A 644 -51.76 14.22 14.83
CA TYR A 644 -51.89 15.16 13.73
C TYR A 644 -53.19 14.96 12.94
N GLU A 645 -53.67 13.73 12.75
CA GLU A 645 -55.01 13.47 12.21
C GLU A 645 -56.11 14.11 13.08
N ALA A 646 -56.00 13.98 14.41
CA ALA A 646 -56.94 14.56 15.35
C ALA A 646 -56.88 16.10 15.40
N SER A 647 -55.74 16.72 15.05
CA SER A 647 -55.54 18.18 15.12
C SER A 647 -56.51 18.97 14.24
N GLY A 648 -56.94 18.39 13.11
CA GLY A 648 -57.91 18.99 12.19
C GLY A 648 -59.37 18.58 12.44
N VAL A 649 -59.62 17.53 13.25
CA VAL A 649 -60.93 16.84 13.28
C VAL A 649 -61.53 16.70 14.69
N ASP A 650 -60.73 16.46 15.72
CA ASP A 650 -61.18 16.30 17.11
C ASP A 650 -60.16 16.85 18.15
N PRO A 651 -60.21 18.16 18.45
CA PRO A 651 -59.29 18.81 19.36
C PRO A 651 -59.31 18.28 20.80
N ARG A 652 -60.34 17.50 21.20
CA ARG A 652 -60.43 16.93 22.55
C ARG A 652 -59.47 15.76 22.74
N ARG A 653 -59.08 15.09 21.66
CA ARG A 653 -58.12 13.95 21.70
C ARG A 653 -56.67 14.41 21.81
N LEU A 654 -56.35 15.63 21.37
CA LEU A 654 -54.98 16.15 21.35
C LEU A 654 -54.30 16.11 22.72
N ALA A 655 -54.99 16.53 23.78
CA ALA A 655 -54.42 16.53 25.13
C ALA A 655 -54.14 15.11 25.67
N VAL A 656 -54.91 14.12 25.22
CA VAL A 656 -54.69 12.70 25.61
C VAL A 656 -53.53 12.13 24.82
N LEU A 657 -53.55 12.31 23.49
CA LEU A 657 -52.52 11.80 22.59
C LEU A 657 -51.15 12.41 22.89
N SER A 658 -51.08 13.71 23.14
CA SER A 658 -49.83 14.37 23.51
C SER A 658 -49.25 13.87 24.83
N ARG A 659 -50.11 13.68 25.86
CA ARG A 659 -49.66 13.08 27.13
C ARG A 659 -49.12 11.68 26.89
N ASP A 660 -49.84 10.86 26.14
CA ASP A 660 -49.46 9.47 25.88
C ASP A 660 -48.17 9.39 25.05
N ILE A 661 -47.97 10.30 24.07
CA ILE A 661 -46.72 10.46 23.31
C ILE A 661 -45.55 10.84 24.24
N LEU A 662 -45.71 11.88 25.06
CA LEU A 662 -44.64 12.36 25.94
C LEU A 662 -44.31 11.36 27.05
N GLU A 663 -45.31 10.66 27.58
CA GLU A 663 -45.11 9.60 28.58
C GLU A 663 -44.35 8.41 27.98
N LEU A 664 -44.71 7.98 26.76
CA LEU A 664 -44.00 6.92 26.06
C LEU A 664 -42.56 7.35 25.70
N CYS A 665 -42.37 8.59 25.26
CA CYS A 665 -41.07 9.19 24.96
C CYS A 665 -40.17 9.23 26.22
N ASN A 666 -40.70 9.62 27.37
CA ASN A 666 -39.96 9.64 28.64
C ASN A 666 -39.65 8.24 29.17
N THR A 667 -40.61 7.31 29.11
CA THR A 667 -40.45 5.94 29.62
C THR A 667 -39.40 5.15 28.82
N THR A 668 -39.28 5.44 27.52
CA THR A 668 -38.29 4.84 26.62
C THR A 668 -36.94 5.56 26.65
N GLY A 669 -36.88 6.78 27.19
CA GLY A 669 -35.69 7.62 27.26
C GLY A 669 -35.37 8.39 25.96
N ILE A 670 -36.28 8.34 24.98
CA ILE A 670 -36.15 9.02 23.68
C ILE A 670 -36.18 10.55 23.86
N ASP A 671 -36.82 11.04 24.92
CA ASP A 671 -36.84 12.47 25.28
C ASP A 671 -35.44 13.07 25.40
N ARG A 672 -34.49 12.30 25.94
CA ARG A 672 -33.08 12.71 26.06
C ARG A 672 -32.36 12.74 24.71
N ASP A 673 -32.65 11.77 23.85
CA ASP A 673 -32.03 11.68 22.52
C ASP A 673 -32.54 12.79 21.59
N CYS A 674 -33.83 13.15 21.71
CA CYS A 674 -34.44 14.29 21.03
C CYS A 674 -34.05 15.67 21.61
N ALA A 675 -33.26 15.68 22.70
CA ALA A 675 -32.95 16.88 23.48
C ALA A 675 -34.21 17.70 23.88
N ILE A 676 -35.27 16.99 24.27
CA ILE A 676 -36.48 17.58 24.85
C ILE A 676 -36.14 17.95 26.31
N THR A 677 -36.38 19.20 26.69
CA THR A 677 -36.11 19.71 28.04
C THR A 677 -37.39 20.19 28.72
N ASP A 678 -37.35 20.31 30.04
CA ASP A 678 -38.48 20.84 30.84
C ASP A 678 -38.89 22.28 30.47
N THR A 679 -38.10 22.97 29.64
CA THR A 679 -38.38 24.33 29.16
C THR A 679 -39.04 24.36 27.79
N ASP A 680 -39.08 23.23 27.07
CA ASP A 680 -39.80 23.14 25.80
C ASP A 680 -41.30 23.12 26.04
N ASP A 681 -42.06 23.81 25.19
CA ASP A 681 -43.50 23.63 25.17
C ASP A 681 -43.87 22.32 24.46
N GLU A 682 -45.14 21.95 24.58
CA GLU A 682 -45.68 20.70 24.03
C GLU A 682 -45.50 20.60 22.51
N THR A 683 -45.60 21.72 21.81
CA THR A 683 -45.46 21.78 20.34
C THR A 683 -44.00 21.59 19.92
N ALA A 684 -43.08 22.26 20.61
CA ALA A 684 -41.64 22.11 20.38
C ALA A 684 -41.16 20.69 20.72
N SER A 685 -41.71 20.09 21.76
CA SER A 685 -41.39 18.70 22.15
C SER A 685 -41.83 17.69 21.09
N LEU A 686 -43.05 17.83 20.57
CA LEU A 686 -43.57 16.98 19.50
C LEU A 686 -42.79 17.16 18.18
N ALA A 687 -42.43 18.40 17.81
CA ALA A 687 -41.64 18.67 16.61
C ALA A 687 -40.21 18.11 16.70
N LYS A 688 -39.56 18.18 17.88
CA LYS A 688 -38.25 17.54 18.11
C LYS A 688 -38.33 16.02 18.00
N LEU A 689 -39.38 15.43 18.59
CA LEU A 689 -39.62 14.00 18.51
C LEU A 689 -39.86 13.55 17.08
N ASP A 690 -40.73 14.22 16.34
CA ASP A 690 -41.07 13.88 14.95
C ASP A 690 -39.84 13.98 14.02
N ASN A 691 -39.03 15.03 14.16
CA ASN A 691 -37.74 15.15 13.48
C ASN A 691 -36.82 13.96 13.77
N TYR A 692 -36.67 13.60 15.04
CA TYR A 692 -35.78 12.51 15.46
C TYR A 692 -36.26 11.14 14.97
N LEU A 693 -37.57 10.88 15.00
CA LEU A 693 -38.18 9.65 14.47
C LEU A 693 -37.93 9.54 12.96
N CYS A 694 -38.14 10.64 12.21
CA CYS A 694 -37.85 10.68 10.77
C CYS A 694 -36.35 10.45 10.48
N GLU A 695 -35.44 11.11 11.21
CA GLU A 695 -33.99 10.92 11.05
C GLU A 695 -33.56 9.47 11.29
N LEU A 696 -34.09 8.82 12.35
CA LEU A 696 -33.82 7.42 12.66
C LEU A 696 -34.32 6.47 11.57
N LYS A 697 -35.56 6.65 11.12
CA LYS A 697 -36.18 5.84 10.05
C LYS A 697 -35.34 5.88 8.77
N GLU A 698 -34.81 7.05 8.44
CA GLU A 698 -34.01 7.31 7.24
C GLU A 698 -32.55 6.85 7.28
N MET A 699 -32.02 6.44 8.45
CA MET A 699 -30.62 6.01 8.55
C MET A 699 -30.35 4.77 7.71
N GLN A 700 -29.28 4.81 6.91
CA GLN A 700 -28.79 3.64 6.21
C GLN A 700 -28.04 2.70 7.16
N ILE A 701 -28.61 1.52 7.39
CA ILE A 701 -28.04 0.44 8.18
C ILE A 701 -27.68 -0.75 7.29
N ARG A 702 -26.96 -1.72 7.84
CA ARG A 702 -26.61 -2.96 7.13
C ARG A 702 -27.78 -3.94 7.23
N ASP A 703 -28.25 -4.47 6.10
CA ASP A 703 -29.29 -5.50 6.05
C ASP A 703 -28.69 -6.91 6.00
N GLY A 704 -27.80 -7.19 6.95
CA GLY A 704 -27.06 -8.45 7.04
C GLY A 704 -25.56 -8.31 6.79
N LEU A 705 -24.97 -9.35 6.19
CA LEU A 705 -23.54 -9.50 5.96
C LEU A 705 -23.26 -9.89 4.51
N HIS A 706 -22.12 -9.46 3.98
CA HIS A 706 -21.65 -9.95 2.68
C HIS A 706 -21.16 -11.40 2.81
N VAL A 707 -21.43 -12.25 1.82
CA VAL A 707 -20.84 -13.59 1.71
C VAL A 707 -19.80 -13.52 0.60
N PHE A 708 -18.53 -13.72 0.93
CA PHE A 708 -17.44 -13.64 -0.04
C PHE A 708 -17.70 -14.55 -1.24
N GLY A 709 -17.66 -13.98 -2.45
CA GLY A 709 -17.94 -14.69 -3.69
C GLY A 709 -19.39 -14.66 -4.16
N VAL A 710 -20.31 -14.03 -3.42
CA VAL A 710 -21.75 -14.00 -3.72
C VAL A 710 -22.22 -12.56 -3.89
N ALA A 711 -22.79 -12.24 -5.05
CA ALA A 711 -23.40 -10.94 -5.28
C ALA A 711 -24.77 -10.85 -4.58
N PRO A 712 -25.22 -9.67 -4.12
CA PRO A 712 -26.56 -9.51 -3.60
C PRO A 712 -27.61 -9.72 -4.70
N GLU A 713 -28.78 -10.22 -4.31
CA GLU A 713 -29.91 -10.50 -5.21
C GLU A 713 -31.21 -9.92 -4.64
N GLY A 714 -32.24 -9.79 -5.48
CA GLY A 714 -33.56 -9.32 -5.08
C GLY A 714 -33.53 -7.96 -4.37
N ARG A 715 -34.23 -7.86 -3.23
CA ARG A 715 -34.32 -6.63 -2.44
C ARG A 715 -32.93 -6.12 -1.99
N LEU A 716 -32.02 -7.00 -1.56
CA LEU A 716 -30.68 -6.61 -1.11
C LEU A 716 -29.88 -5.92 -2.22
N LEU A 717 -30.06 -6.36 -3.47
CA LEU A 717 -29.44 -5.71 -4.63
C LEU A 717 -30.08 -4.35 -4.89
N THR A 718 -31.41 -4.27 -4.90
CA THR A 718 -32.15 -3.02 -5.11
C THR A 718 -31.74 -1.96 -4.10
N ASP A 719 -31.79 -2.29 -2.80
CA ASP A 719 -31.52 -1.33 -1.72
C ASP A 719 -30.06 -0.86 -1.74
N LEU A 720 -29.11 -1.77 -2.03
CA LEU A 720 -27.72 -1.40 -2.24
C LEU A 720 -27.54 -0.46 -3.45
N LEU A 721 -28.19 -0.75 -4.57
CA LEU A 721 -28.09 0.07 -5.77
C LEU A 721 -28.67 1.47 -5.55
N VAL A 722 -29.81 1.58 -4.88
CA VAL A 722 -30.39 2.87 -4.46
C VAL A 722 -29.38 3.62 -3.58
N ALA A 723 -28.77 2.95 -2.60
CA ALA A 723 -27.76 3.58 -1.75
C ALA A 723 -26.53 4.08 -2.53
N LEU A 724 -26.10 3.39 -3.59
CA LEU A 724 -24.98 3.81 -4.45
C LEU A 724 -25.29 5.06 -5.28
N VAL A 725 -26.55 5.27 -5.66
CA VAL A 725 -26.98 6.44 -6.45
C VAL A 725 -27.66 7.53 -5.61
N ARG A 726 -27.80 7.35 -4.30
CA ARG A 726 -28.38 8.34 -3.38
C ARG A 726 -27.58 9.64 -3.34
N VAL A 727 -26.25 9.59 -3.33
CA VAL A 727 -25.39 10.78 -3.29
C VAL A 727 -24.76 11.10 -4.65
N PRO A 728 -24.46 12.38 -4.95
CA PRO A 728 -23.71 12.76 -6.14
C PRO A 728 -22.30 12.15 -6.17
N ARG A 729 -21.80 11.79 -7.35
CA ARG A 729 -20.52 11.08 -7.57
C ARG A 729 -19.39 12.01 -8.05
N GLY A 730 -19.50 13.30 -7.77
CA GLY A 730 -18.42 14.28 -7.92
C GLY A 730 -18.12 14.78 -9.34
N SER A 731 -18.92 14.38 -10.34
CA SER A 731 -18.78 14.85 -11.72
C SER A 731 -19.93 15.79 -12.12
N ILE A 732 -19.70 16.61 -13.15
CA ILE A 732 -20.73 17.49 -13.74
C ILE A 732 -21.73 16.73 -14.64
N ASN A 733 -21.51 15.43 -14.88
CA ASN A 733 -22.36 14.65 -15.75
C ASN A 733 -23.74 14.44 -15.09
N PRO A 734 -24.85 14.54 -15.85
CA PRO A 734 -26.19 14.27 -15.32
C PRO A 734 -26.33 12.87 -14.71
N GLY A 735 -25.71 11.85 -15.33
CA GLY A 735 -25.71 10.48 -14.82
C GLY A 735 -24.95 10.28 -13.51
N ASP A 736 -24.20 11.28 -13.01
CA ASP A 736 -23.46 11.24 -11.75
C ASP A 736 -24.18 11.98 -10.60
N GLN A 737 -25.38 12.50 -10.85
CA GLN A 737 -26.20 13.17 -9.83
C GLN A 737 -26.91 12.18 -8.89
N SER A 738 -27.45 12.70 -7.78
CA SER A 738 -28.30 11.94 -6.86
C SER A 738 -29.61 11.55 -7.54
N LEU A 739 -30.02 10.28 -7.44
CA LEU A 739 -31.30 9.82 -7.94
C LEU A 739 -32.47 10.56 -7.26
N HIS A 740 -32.39 10.77 -5.95
CA HIS A 740 -33.43 11.45 -5.18
C HIS A 740 -33.57 12.92 -5.55
N ARG A 741 -32.45 13.63 -5.74
CA ARG A 741 -32.48 15.02 -6.24
C ARG A 741 -33.03 15.09 -7.65
N ALA A 742 -32.67 14.14 -8.52
CA ALA A 742 -33.18 14.06 -9.89
C ALA A 742 -34.70 13.82 -9.92
N LEU A 743 -35.21 12.92 -9.07
CA LEU A 743 -36.65 12.70 -8.90
C LEU A 743 -37.36 13.96 -8.39
N ALA A 744 -36.79 14.63 -7.39
CA ALA A 744 -37.36 15.88 -6.87
C ALA A 744 -37.39 17.01 -7.92
N GLU A 745 -36.38 17.08 -8.79
CA GLU A 745 -36.32 18.00 -9.93
C GLU A 745 -37.40 17.68 -10.97
N ASP A 746 -37.45 16.43 -11.46
CA ASP A 746 -38.40 16.01 -12.51
C ASP A 746 -39.87 16.08 -12.02
N LEU A 747 -40.11 15.88 -10.72
CA LEU A 747 -41.43 16.02 -10.08
C LEU A 747 -41.76 17.44 -9.63
N ASN A 748 -40.86 18.42 -9.83
CA ASN A 748 -41.03 19.82 -9.44
C ASN A 748 -41.33 20.04 -7.94
N LEU A 749 -40.65 19.29 -7.06
CA LEU A 749 -40.88 19.35 -5.60
C LEU A 749 -40.15 20.52 -4.90
N ALA A 750 -39.20 21.18 -5.57
CA ALA A 750 -38.49 22.39 -5.12
C ALA A 750 -37.83 22.32 -3.72
N PHE A 751 -37.22 21.19 -3.36
CA PHE A 751 -36.41 21.02 -2.14
C PHE A 751 -35.23 20.07 -2.36
N ASP A 752 -34.27 20.04 -1.43
CA ASP A 752 -33.16 19.07 -1.45
C ASP A 752 -33.46 17.88 -0.53
N PRO A 753 -33.78 16.69 -1.07
CA PRO A 753 -34.09 15.50 -0.26
C PRO A 753 -32.90 14.96 0.54
N LEU A 754 -31.68 15.48 0.35
CA LEU A 754 -30.49 15.09 1.11
C LEU A 754 -30.06 16.12 2.16
N ASP A 755 -30.64 17.32 2.17
CA ASP A 755 -30.27 18.42 3.07
C ASP A 755 -31.54 19.22 3.43
N CYS A 756 -32.42 18.61 4.24
CA CYS A 756 -33.68 19.23 4.66
C CYS A 756 -34.07 18.85 6.11
N PRO A 757 -34.83 19.70 6.80
CA PRO A 757 -35.41 19.39 8.12
C PRO A 757 -36.62 18.45 7.94
N LEU A 758 -36.47 17.17 8.26
CA LEU A 758 -37.46 16.14 7.92
C LEU A 758 -38.83 16.35 8.60
N GLY A 759 -38.88 16.88 9.82
CA GLY A 759 -40.10 17.12 10.58
C GLY A 759 -40.82 18.44 10.25
N ASP A 760 -40.33 19.23 9.31
CA ASP A 760 -41.07 20.43 8.87
C ASP A 760 -42.31 20.03 8.03
N PRO A 761 -43.41 20.81 8.08
CA PRO A 761 -44.62 20.52 7.30
C PRO A 761 -44.38 20.54 5.79
N TRP A 762 -44.95 19.56 5.07
CA TRP A 762 -44.97 19.56 3.61
C TRP A 762 -45.99 20.57 3.08
N VAL A 763 -45.53 21.46 2.20
CA VAL A 763 -46.38 22.46 1.52
C VAL A 763 -46.23 22.44 0.00
N GLY A 764 -45.49 21.46 -0.52
CA GLY A 764 -45.23 21.28 -1.94
C GLY A 764 -46.31 20.47 -2.65
N PRO A 765 -46.13 20.21 -3.95
CA PRO A 765 -47.08 19.39 -4.71
C PRO A 765 -47.04 17.92 -4.24
N GLU A 766 -48.16 17.21 -4.40
CA GLU A 766 -48.31 15.78 -4.10
C GLU A 766 -48.57 14.99 -5.39
N PRO A 767 -47.52 14.68 -6.19
CA PRO A 767 -47.68 13.90 -7.41
C PRO A 767 -48.31 12.53 -7.16
N GLU A 768 -49.23 12.09 -8.02
CA GLU A 768 -49.91 10.78 -7.90
C GLU A 768 -48.93 9.59 -7.88
N VAL A 769 -47.76 9.75 -8.50
CA VAL A 769 -46.73 8.71 -8.56
C VAL A 769 -46.05 8.42 -7.21
N LEU A 770 -46.14 9.36 -6.26
CA LEU A 770 -45.62 9.27 -4.90
C LEU A 770 -46.69 8.79 -3.90
N THR A 771 -47.72 8.07 -4.37
CA THR A 771 -48.81 7.60 -3.50
C THR A 771 -48.35 6.52 -2.52
N GLY A 772 -48.65 6.72 -1.23
CA GLY A 772 -48.37 5.80 -0.11
C GLY A 772 -49.61 5.54 0.74
N ALA A 773 -49.56 4.52 1.60
CA ALA A 773 -50.68 4.13 2.48
C ALA A 773 -50.80 5.00 3.76
N GLU A 774 -49.73 5.73 4.10
CA GLU A 774 -49.61 6.54 5.32
C GLU A 774 -49.94 8.02 5.07
N ALA A 775 -50.09 8.81 6.13
CA ALA A 775 -50.37 10.24 6.03
C ALA A 775 -49.20 10.97 5.33
N TRP A 776 -49.49 12.04 4.58
CA TRP A 776 -48.48 12.88 3.92
C TRP A 776 -48.50 14.26 4.57
N ARG A 777 -47.62 14.45 5.56
CA ARG A 777 -47.64 15.58 6.51
C ARG A 777 -46.33 16.37 6.48
N THR A 778 -45.20 15.69 6.40
CA THR A 778 -43.87 16.28 6.60
C THR A 778 -42.98 16.20 5.36
N ILE A 779 -41.87 16.95 5.36
CA ILE A 779 -40.82 16.78 4.36
C ILE A 779 -40.27 15.33 4.40
N GLY A 780 -40.17 14.72 5.59
CA GLY A 780 -39.79 13.32 5.78
C GLY A 780 -40.69 12.35 5.04
N ASP A 781 -42.00 12.53 5.10
CA ASP A 781 -42.98 11.73 4.37
C ASP A 781 -42.76 11.79 2.84
N THR A 782 -42.31 12.94 2.35
CA THR A 782 -41.99 13.15 0.93
C THR A 782 -40.68 12.45 0.56
N VAL A 783 -39.66 12.53 1.42
CA VAL A 783 -38.37 11.83 1.24
C VAL A 783 -38.59 10.32 1.21
N GLU A 784 -39.41 9.78 2.12
CA GLU A 784 -39.77 8.37 2.15
C GLU A 784 -40.43 7.90 0.84
N ARG A 785 -41.41 8.65 0.34
CA ARG A 785 -42.07 8.32 -0.94
C ARG A 785 -41.09 8.39 -2.13
N LEU A 786 -40.12 9.30 -2.10
CA LEU A 786 -39.05 9.36 -3.10
C LEU A 786 -38.12 8.14 -3.01
N GLU A 787 -37.80 7.68 -1.80
CA GLU A 787 -37.01 6.46 -1.55
C GLU A 787 -37.76 5.22 -2.09
N GLU A 788 -39.05 5.08 -1.81
CA GLU A 788 -39.88 3.99 -2.33
C GLU A 788 -39.98 4.02 -3.86
N LEU A 789 -40.18 5.21 -4.46
CA LEU A 789 -40.19 5.36 -5.91
C LEU A 789 -38.83 4.99 -6.52
N ALA A 790 -37.73 5.44 -5.92
CA ALA A 790 -36.39 5.07 -6.33
C ALA A 790 -36.19 3.55 -6.29
N ALA A 791 -36.59 2.89 -5.20
CA ALA A 791 -36.51 1.43 -5.08
C ALA A 791 -37.33 0.71 -6.15
N ARG A 792 -38.56 1.16 -6.45
CA ARG A 792 -39.41 0.56 -7.50
C ARG A 792 -38.83 0.74 -8.91
N LEU A 793 -38.26 1.91 -9.20
CA LEU A 793 -37.58 2.18 -10.47
C LEU A 793 -36.30 1.34 -10.62
N VAL A 794 -35.49 1.27 -9.57
CA VAL A 794 -34.24 0.49 -9.55
C VAL A 794 -34.52 -1.01 -9.56
N GLY A 795 -35.56 -1.48 -8.87
CA GLY A 795 -36.00 -2.88 -8.86
C GLY A 795 -36.64 -3.34 -10.16
N GLY A 796 -36.99 -2.41 -11.06
CA GLY A 796 -37.68 -2.71 -12.32
C GLY A 796 -39.18 -2.98 -12.17
N GLU A 797 -39.77 -2.63 -11.03
CA GLU A 797 -41.21 -2.71 -10.78
C GLU A 797 -41.98 -1.57 -11.47
N MET A 798 -41.28 -0.47 -11.77
CA MET A 798 -41.81 0.71 -12.43
C MET A 798 -40.84 1.19 -13.52
N ILE A 799 -41.39 1.79 -14.58
CA ILE A 799 -40.62 2.45 -15.64
C ILE A 799 -40.75 3.97 -15.43
N ALA A 800 -39.62 4.68 -15.46
CA ALA A 800 -39.61 6.13 -15.37
C ALA A 800 -40.35 6.78 -16.55
N ASP A 801 -41.06 7.88 -16.29
CA ASP A 801 -41.70 8.65 -17.36
C ASP A 801 -40.63 9.18 -18.33
N SER A 802 -40.95 9.18 -19.63
CA SER A 802 -40.10 9.76 -20.67
C SER A 802 -39.73 11.24 -20.45
N GLY A 803 -40.55 11.98 -19.70
CA GLY A 803 -40.31 13.36 -19.33
C GLY A 803 -39.31 13.54 -18.17
N TRP A 804 -38.98 12.48 -17.42
CA TRP A 804 -38.08 12.54 -16.27
C TRP A 804 -36.61 12.47 -16.70
N THR A 805 -36.15 13.50 -17.41
CA THR A 805 -34.84 13.47 -18.08
C THR A 805 -33.66 13.40 -17.11
N ALA A 806 -33.75 14.02 -15.92
CA ALA A 806 -32.70 13.95 -14.91
C ALA A 806 -32.62 12.54 -14.31
N THR A 807 -33.78 11.97 -13.96
CA THR A 807 -33.92 10.62 -13.40
C THR A 807 -33.44 9.57 -14.40
N LEU A 808 -33.85 9.68 -15.68
CA LEU A 808 -33.44 8.76 -16.74
C LEU A 808 -31.92 8.76 -16.93
N ALA A 809 -31.24 9.91 -16.85
CA ALA A 809 -29.79 9.97 -16.96
C ALA A 809 -29.08 9.20 -15.83
N VAL A 810 -29.58 9.31 -14.60
CA VAL A 810 -29.03 8.55 -13.45
C VAL A 810 -29.31 7.06 -13.59
N LEU A 811 -30.53 6.67 -13.99
CA LEU A 811 -30.90 5.27 -14.22
C LEU A 811 -30.12 4.63 -15.38
N GLU A 812 -29.79 5.39 -16.42
CA GLU A 812 -28.94 4.93 -17.53
C GLU A 812 -27.52 4.61 -17.04
N CYS A 813 -26.91 5.51 -16.25
CA CYS A 813 -25.61 5.28 -15.63
C CYS A 813 -25.64 4.07 -14.67
N LEU A 814 -26.68 3.99 -13.84
CA LEU A 814 -26.90 2.86 -12.93
C LEU A 814 -26.92 1.53 -13.69
N ASN A 815 -27.74 1.42 -14.73
CA ASN A 815 -27.94 0.16 -15.44
C ASN A 815 -26.80 -0.21 -16.39
N SER A 816 -26.08 0.78 -16.94
CA SER A 816 -24.95 0.54 -17.85
C SER A 816 -23.64 0.23 -17.14
N THR A 817 -23.45 0.77 -15.92
CA THR A 817 -22.14 0.77 -15.25
C THR A 817 -22.20 0.21 -13.83
N ILE A 818 -23.05 0.77 -12.97
CA ILE A 818 -23.02 0.46 -11.52
C ILE A 818 -23.60 -0.93 -11.22
N ARG A 819 -24.80 -1.24 -11.73
CA ARG A 819 -25.45 -2.54 -11.53
C ARG A 819 -24.59 -3.69 -12.06
N PRO A 820 -24.07 -3.66 -13.30
CA PRO A 820 -23.19 -4.72 -13.79
C PRO A 820 -21.94 -4.90 -12.92
N ALA A 821 -21.37 -3.83 -12.37
CA ALA A 821 -20.20 -3.91 -11.49
C ALA A 821 -20.53 -4.58 -10.14
N VAL A 822 -21.70 -4.29 -9.55
CA VAL A 822 -22.18 -4.97 -8.33
C VAL A 822 -22.45 -6.45 -8.60
N GLU A 823 -23.16 -6.78 -9.67
CA GLU A 823 -23.50 -8.16 -10.03
C GLU A 823 -22.26 -8.99 -10.40
N ALA A 824 -21.22 -8.36 -10.96
CA ALA A 824 -19.95 -9.02 -11.27
C ALA A 824 -19.07 -9.27 -10.03
N SER A 825 -19.25 -8.49 -8.95
CA SER A 825 -18.36 -8.46 -7.78
C SER A 825 -18.14 -9.83 -7.14
N GLY A 826 -19.20 -10.61 -6.88
CA GLY A 826 -19.04 -11.94 -6.28
C GLY A 826 -18.19 -12.90 -7.13
N ARG A 827 -18.39 -12.94 -8.45
CA ARG A 827 -17.56 -13.78 -9.34
C ARG A 827 -16.12 -13.26 -9.43
N ALA A 828 -15.95 -11.95 -9.46
CA ALA A 828 -14.64 -11.31 -9.50
C ALA A 828 -13.83 -11.56 -8.22
N GLU A 829 -14.48 -11.55 -7.05
CA GLU A 829 -13.88 -11.91 -5.75
C GLU A 829 -13.24 -13.30 -5.77
N ILE A 830 -13.98 -14.32 -6.25
CA ILE A 830 -13.45 -15.69 -6.38
C ILE A 830 -12.34 -15.75 -7.44
N ALA A 831 -12.50 -15.06 -8.58
CA ALA A 831 -11.49 -15.04 -9.64
C ALA A 831 -10.17 -14.41 -9.17
N GLY A 832 -10.22 -13.30 -8.43
CA GLY A 832 -9.06 -12.66 -7.82
C GLY A 832 -8.37 -13.57 -6.81
N LEU A 833 -9.14 -14.24 -5.95
CA LEU A 833 -8.61 -15.21 -4.99
C LEU A 833 -7.89 -16.38 -5.67
N LEU A 834 -8.50 -16.97 -6.70
CA LEU A 834 -7.92 -18.07 -7.47
C LEU A 834 -6.66 -17.62 -8.23
N THR A 835 -6.64 -16.37 -8.72
CA THR A 835 -5.46 -15.76 -9.33
C THR A 835 -4.31 -15.65 -8.32
N GLY A 836 -4.60 -15.18 -7.10
CA GLY A 836 -3.63 -15.11 -6.01
C GLY A 836 -3.06 -16.49 -5.62
N PHE A 837 -3.93 -17.50 -5.40
CA PHE A 837 -3.49 -18.88 -5.16
C PHE A 837 -2.83 -19.54 -6.39
N GLY A 838 -3.02 -18.95 -7.56
CA GLY A 838 -2.34 -19.25 -8.81
C GLY A 838 -0.90 -18.77 -8.88
N GLY A 839 -0.42 -17.98 -7.92
CA GLY A 839 0.84 -17.26 -8.07
C GLY A 839 0.80 -16.20 -9.18
N GLY A 840 -0.40 -15.68 -9.48
CA GLY A 840 -0.65 -14.71 -10.54
C GLY A 840 -0.69 -13.27 -10.05
N PHE A 841 -0.56 -12.31 -10.97
CA PHE A 841 -0.79 -10.90 -10.68
C PHE A 841 -2.30 -10.63 -10.56
N VAL A 842 -2.71 -10.12 -9.39
CA VAL A 842 -4.08 -9.69 -9.12
C VAL A 842 -4.21 -8.22 -9.47
N GLU A 843 -5.17 -7.89 -10.35
CA GLU A 843 -5.36 -6.53 -10.83
C GLU A 843 -5.62 -5.56 -9.66
N PRO A 844 -4.93 -4.39 -9.63
CA PRO A 844 -5.19 -3.37 -8.61
C PRO A 844 -6.49 -2.61 -8.87
N GLY A 845 -7.04 -2.03 -7.79
CA GLY A 845 -8.22 -1.18 -7.85
C GLY A 845 -8.19 -0.06 -6.79
N PRO A 846 -8.94 1.02 -6.96
CA PRO A 846 -9.12 1.98 -5.88
C PRO A 846 -9.93 1.35 -4.73
N SER A 847 -9.73 1.86 -3.53
CA SER A 847 -10.51 1.52 -2.34
C SER A 847 -11.29 2.74 -1.84
N GLY A 848 -12.30 2.50 -1.00
CA GLY A 848 -13.19 3.53 -0.49
C GLY A 848 -14.60 3.01 -0.26
N ALA A 849 -15.46 3.86 0.30
CA ALA A 849 -16.86 3.52 0.50
C ALA A 849 -17.64 3.74 -0.80
N PRO A 850 -18.17 2.69 -1.47
CA PRO A 850 -18.91 2.85 -2.72
C PRO A 850 -20.06 3.86 -2.61
N THR A 851 -20.75 3.83 -1.47
CA THR A 851 -21.92 4.66 -1.13
C THR A 851 -21.56 6.12 -0.80
N ARG A 852 -20.27 6.48 -0.76
CA ARG A 852 -19.81 7.87 -0.64
C ARG A 852 -19.35 8.43 -1.99
N GLY A 853 -20.11 8.14 -3.03
CA GLY A 853 -19.84 8.66 -4.37
C GLY A 853 -18.61 8.06 -5.05
N ARG A 854 -18.24 6.81 -4.70
CA ARG A 854 -17.03 6.14 -5.21
C ARG A 854 -17.35 4.81 -5.90
N PRO A 855 -18.21 4.78 -6.95
CA PRO A 855 -18.50 3.54 -7.68
C PRO A 855 -17.27 3.00 -8.44
N ASP A 856 -16.21 3.79 -8.60
CA ASP A 856 -14.92 3.37 -9.20
C ASP A 856 -14.23 2.22 -8.45
N VAL A 857 -14.59 2.02 -7.18
CA VAL A 857 -14.12 0.89 -6.37
C VAL A 857 -14.83 -0.43 -6.70
N LEU A 858 -15.83 -0.41 -7.59
CA LEU A 858 -16.49 -1.60 -8.13
C LEU A 858 -15.99 -1.89 -9.56
N PRO A 859 -16.01 -3.16 -10.02
CA PRO A 859 -16.30 -4.37 -9.24
C PRO A 859 -15.20 -4.65 -8.19
N THR A 860 -15.53 -5.45 -7.19
CA THR A 860 -14.54 -5.97 -6.22
C THR A 860 -13.80 -7.19 -6.78
N GLY A 861 -12.95 -7.83 -5.98
CA GLY A 861 -12.02 -8.89 -6.39
C GLY A 861 -10.62 -8.40 -6.78
N ARG A 862 -10.25 -7.17 -6.38
CA ARG A 862 -9.01 -6.49 -6.78
C ARG A 862 -8.03 -6.32 -5.63
N ASN A 863 -6.75 -6.17 -5.96
CA ASN A 863 -5.69 -5.85 -5.01
C ASN A 863 -5.64 -4.34 -4.75
N PHE A 864 -6.56 -3.85 -3.92
CA PHE A 864 -6.75 -2.42 -3.81
C PHE A 864 -5.49 -1.65 -3.40
N TYR A 865 -5.41 -0.39 -3.82
CA TYR A 865 -4.46 0.60 -3.30
C TYR A 865 -5.21 1.66 -2.50
N SER A 866 -4.47 2.42 -1.68
CA SER A 866 -5.03 3.50 -0.86
C SER A 866 -5.09 4.83 -1.63
N VAL A 867 -4.54 5.92 -1.09
CA VAL A 867 -4.53 7.24 -1.73
C VAL A 867 -3.10 7.75 -1.86
N ASP A 868 -2.87 8.64 -2.83
CA ASP A 868 -1.62 9.42 -2.85
C ASP A 868 -1.65 10.39 -1.67
N THR A 869 -0.81 10.13 -0.67
CA THR A 869 -0.76 10.92 0.56
C THR A 869 -0.36 12.38 0.33
N ARG A 870 0.16 12.72 -0.85
CA ARG A 870 0.50 14.11 -1.24
C ARG A 870 -0.72 14.91 -1.70
N MET A 871 -1.83 14.23 -1.99
CA MET A 871 -3.06 14.81 -2.52
C MET A 871 -4.15 15.00 -1.44
N VAL A 872 -3.77 14.84 -0.17
CA VAL A 872 -4.65 14.93 1.01
C VAL A 872 -4.23 16.14 1.85
N PRO A 873 -5.14 17.06 2.24
CA PRO A 873 -6.57 17.03 1.97
C PRO A 873 -6.92 17.41 0.52
N THR A 874 -7.99 16.83 -0.04
CA THR A 874 -8.53 17.24 -1.34
C THR A 874 -9.26 18.58 -1.21
N PRO A 875 -9.48 19.34 -2.31
CA PRO A 875 -10.25 20.59 -2.25
C PRO A 875 -11.68 20.43 -1.71
N ALA A 876 -12.34 19.32 -2.03
CA ALA A 876 -13.67 19.01 -1.51
C ALA A 876 -13.62 18.68 -0.01
N ALA A 877 -12.65 17.86 0.41
CA ALA A 877 -12.45 17.52 1.81
C ALA A 877 -12.17 18.76 2.67
N TRP A 878 -11.37 19.70 2.17
CA TRP A 878 -11.15 20.99 2.84
C TRP A 878 -12.45 21.79 3.06
N GLN A 879 -13.33 21.84 2.06
CA GLN A 879 -14.61 22.54 2.19
C GLN A 879 -15.53 21.87 3.21
N LEU A 880 -15.60 20.54 3.20
CA LEU A 880 -16.40 19.77 4.17
C LEU A 880 -15.83 19.88 5.59
N GLY A 881 -14.51 19.73 5.75
CA GLY A 881 -13.82 19.90 7.02
C GLY A 881 -14.04 21.29 7.61
N TRP A 882 -14.00 22.34 6.78
CA TRP A 882 -14.35 23.70 7.20
C TRP A 882 -15.81 23.80 7.69
N LYS A 883 -16.77 23.28 6.92
CA LYS A 883 -18.20 23.29 7.31
C LYS A 883 -18.41 22.54 8.64
N SER A 884 -17.84 21.35 8.80
CA SER A 884 -17.95 20.56 10.03
C SER A 884 -17.30 21.24 11.23
N ALA A 885 -16.12 21.83 11.05
CA ALA A 885 -15.44 22.58 12.11
C ALA A 885 -16.25 23.82 12.52
N SER A 886 -16.80 24.57 11.56
CA SER A 886 -17.68 25.71 11.82
C SER A 886 -18.93 25.30 12.60
N LEU A 887 -19.63 24.25 12.17
CA LEU A 887 -20.83 23.75 12.86
C LEU A 887 -20.54 23.35 14.30
N LEU A 888 -19.43 22.67 14.55
CA LEU A 888 -19.04 22.26 15.91
C LEU A 888 -18.73 23.49 16.79
N VAL A 889 -18.00 24.47 16.26
CA VAL A 889 -17.63 25.69 16.98
C VAL A 889 -18.85 26.57 17.26
N GLU A 890 -19.74 26.72 16.29
CA GLU A 890 -21.00 27.46 16.42
C GLU A 890 -21.94 26.79 17.41
N ARG A 891 -22.09 25.45 17.35
CA ARG A 891 -22.91 24.71 18.31
C ARG A 891 -22.40 24.89 19.74
N HIS A 892 -21.09 24.80 19.96
CA HIS A 892 -20.51 25.06 21.27
C HIS A 892 -20.77 26.50 21.76
N MET A 893 -20.71 27.50 20.87
CA MET A 893 -21.04 28.88 21.22
C MET A 893 -22.52 29.04 21.59
N GLN A 894 -23.43 28.38 20.87
CA GLN A 894 -24.86 28.38 21.18
C GLN A 894 -25.16 27.74 22.53
N ASP A 895 -24.54 26.58 22.81
CA ASP A 895 -24.81 25.80 24.03
C ASP A 895 -24.18 26.44 25.29
N PHE A 896 -23.01 27.10 25.17
CA PHE A 896 -22.23 27.57 26.32
C PHE A 896 -21.96 29.09 26.36
N GLY A 897 -22.35 29.84 25.33
CA GLY A 897 -22.14 31.29 25.24
C GLY A 897 -20.68 31.71 25.05
N ALA A 898 -19.77 30.78 24.75
CA ALA A 898 -18.36 31.05 24.51
C ALA A 898 -17.74 30.07 23.49
N TRP A 899 -16.73 30.53 22.75
CA TRP A 899 -15.95 29.69 21.83
C TRP A 899 -15.12 28.63 22.58
N PRO A 900 -14.91 27.43 21.99
CA PRO A 900 -14.05 26.41 22.59
C PRO A 900 -12.59 26.89 22.65
N ARG A 901 -11.95 26.77 23.82
CA ARG A 901 -10.54 27.17 24.00
C ARG A 901 -9.54 26.08 23.61
N THR A 902 -9.97 24.82 23.65
CA THR A 902 -9.13 23.65 23.38
C THR A 902 -10.01 22.52 22.85
N MET A 903 -9.49 21.77 21.89
CA MET A 903 -10.17 20.62 21.29
C MET A 903 -9.20 19.45 21.20
N ALA A 904 -9.66 18.27 21.60
CA ALA A 904 -8.94 17.02 21.37
C ALA A 904 -9.60 16.29 20.19
N LEU A 905 -8.83 16.01 19.14
CA LEU A 905 -9.29 15.33 17.94
C LEU A 905 -8.56 13.99 17.77
N SER A 906 -9.30 12.93 17.49
CA SER A 906 -8.74 11.64 17.11
C SER A 906 -8.71 11.51 15.60
N ALA A 907 -7.51 11.47 15.01
CA ALA A 907 -7.32 11.37 13.56
C ALA A 907 -6.89 9.96 13.16
N TRP A 908 -7.74 9.27 12.41
CA TRP A 908 -7.49 7.90 11.95
C TRP A 908 -7.03 7.89 10.49
N GLY A 909 -6.04 7.06 10.18
CA GLY A 909 -5.54 6.90 8.80
C GLY A 909 -6.64 6.46 7.84
N THR A 910 -7.49 5.50 8.25
CA THR A 910 -8.59 5.02 7.40
C THR A 910 -9.64 6.09 7.11
N SER A 911 -9.92 7.01 8.04
CA SER A 911 -10.88 8.09 7.81
C SER A 911 -10.36 9.03 6.73
N ASN A 912 -9.10 9.48 6.87
CA ASN A 912 -8.43 10.33 5.89
C ASN A 912 -8.39 9.71 4.48
N MET A 913 -8.09 8.41 4.39
CA MET A 913 -8.06 7.70 3.11
C MET A 913 -9.45 7.59 2.45
N ARG A 914 -10.53 7.48 3.24
CA ARG A 914 -11.90 7.36 2.72
C ARG A 914 -12.51 8.68 2.31
N THR A 915 -12.16 9.76 2.99
CA THR A 915 -12.74 11.11 2.75
C THR A 915 -11.85 11.99 1.90
N GLY A 916 -10.58 11.61 1.68
CA GLY A 916 -9.60 12.48 1.06
C GLY A 916 -9.12 13.58 2.03
N GLY A 917 -9.24 13.38 3.35
CA GLY A 917 -8.66 14.22 4.40
C GLY A 917 -9.55 15.30 4.98
N ASP A 918 -10.82 15.00 5.24
CA ASP A 918 -11.78 15.91 5.90
C ASP A 918 -11.27 16.50 7.23
#